data_AF-A0A0S2LMR8-F1
#
_entry.id   AF-A0A0S2LMR8-F1
#
_cell.length_a   1.000
_cell.length_b   1.000
_cell.length_c   1.000
_cell.angle_alpha   90.00
_cell.angle_beta   90.00
_cell.angle_gamma   90.00
#
_symmetry.space_group_name_H-M   'P 1'
#
loop_
_entity.id
_entity.type
_entity.pdbx_description
1 polymer ?
#
loop_
_entity_poly.entity_id
_entity_poly.type
_entity_poly.pdbx_seq_one_letter_code
_entity_poly.pdbx_strand_id
1 'polypeptide(L)'
;MKSNTQKNRKQPYRNQSVSMINTKQILKIGDTVSLQINAIGSKGIGISEQFQGITFFIPNVQLGQQVKVKILKLSSEHFKHAIAEPIEIIQSKSYEVPVSIGETLTLKITSSGPKGIGIAELPTNYKIFIPQAHHLESSPIQVKITRIKKNYAFAKIIQDDIFSIAPDDLFIKSSSKERLETGFSNSIEKGMKFNITLPFQSILYRKYLVAKTNNFIWFIKLALGVKAGDLVKVKVTGVFSNFATLKVVKIAPLSKFSKKLKTKNVLLKMLKNGLHLGEKALKCHARMRNFLWLRKKGLNKNRPFLKKNRHIINLLKTNKCLQTAVKKLSKFVLKGKSFLFVGTKKPASGLIARAALLTKTAFFVNTRWLGGMLTNWKTILKSIVQIQPILVQKQTVIKNLLKKRQRIKKYLYKKLYLLKNRSLQLINKGKQLITKIKNKKEQFLENTYILINARSTFLQKTQTLLEKYKELIGNKMNISSKFKILKENLKKLILKKQMLINVLINNKKKLKELQLMLIIISEFLQLKNLKKQQGKKVFSISYKNFVNISSQKLNSSWIIPNPPTVVLNKIINILKKKYENVIQGNNSTNFESLTFQQNNQIKSEKEKVFVFSKLLTKFMYSLSFIKLHMKTLNFQLENNQHQLSNLDKQITSTQKNFLNLKNILNKLNKQINLIKTKLNSKKHFITILKRELKKKEYEQTLLRFLPKFRSLSVPLNQMLNIVQILMKRFVDPKMLYPMEKIYDEKLKYQPKKISTIKKKKWQRLEKYFGGIANMAKINTKKMSNNVAIIIGQQEEINAIHECSKLGIKIFNVVDTNCNPRLADHVIPANDDSRKSIKYILNKMLKYIRLAQEIRKKVINHKNRIIEKQNNN
;
A
#
# COMPACT_ATOMS: atom_id res chain seq x y z
N MET A 1 14.01 -57.13 -17.79
CA MET A 1 14.59 -56.69 -19.08
C MET A 1 14.27 -55.22 -19.33
N LYS A 2 15.21 -54.48 -19.96
CA LYS A 2 15.22 -53.04 -20.32
C LYS A 2 15.82 -52.04 -19.31
N SER A 3 17.16 -52.09 -19.27
CA SER A 3 18.13 -50.98 -19.37
C SER A 3 17.86 -49.64 -18.68
N ASN A 4 18.58 -49.46 -17.57
CA ASN A 4 18.95 -48.21 -16.93
C ASN A 4 19.64 -47.22 -17.89
N THR A 5 19.12 -45.99 -17.99
CA THR A 5 19.89 -44.81 -18.41
C THR A 5 19.66 -43.65 -17.44
N GLN A 6 20.39 -43.67 -16.32
CA GLN A 6 20.51 -42.53 -15.41
C GLN A 6 21.36 -41.44 -16.07
N LYS A 7 20.71 -40.37 -16.53
CA LYS A 7 21.38 -39.09 -16.86
C LYS A 7 21.83 -38.41 -15.58
N ASN A 8 23.12 -38.56 -15.26
CA ASN A 8 23.86 -37.78 -14.28
C ASN A 8 23.80 -36.27 -14.61
N ARG A 9 22.87 -35.55 -13.99
CA ARG A 9 22.90 -34.09 -13.93
C ARG A 9 23.89 -33.66 -12.85
N LYS A 10 25.04 -33.16 -13.31
CA LYS A 10 26.08 -32.51 -12.53
C LYS A 10 25.49 -31.50 -11.52
N GLN A 11 25.78 -31.74 -10.25
CA GLN A 11 25.56 -30.83 -9.13
C GLN A 11 26.28 -29.50 -9.41
N PRO A 12 25.71 -28.33 -9.09
CA PRO A 12 26.52 -27.14 -8.94
C PRO A 12 27.45 -27.36 -7.75
N TYR A 13 28.75 -27.15 -7.97
CA TYR A 13 29.80 -27.25 -6.95
C TYR A 13 29.32 -26.70 -5.61
N ARG A 14 29.24 -27.62 -4.63
CA ARG A 14 29.27 -27.33 -3.20
C ARG A 14 30.46 -26.41 -2.96
N ASN A 15 30.22 -25.14 -2.60
CA ASN A 15 31.14 -24.49 -1.68
C ASN A 15 30.98 -25.24 -0.35
N GLN A 16 31.89 -26.16 -0.08
CA GLN A 16 32.15 -26.63 1.27
C GLN A 16 32.53 -25.39 2.09
N SER A 17 31.56 -24.85 2.82
CA SER A 17 31.83 -23.96 3.93
C SER A 17 32.47 -24.81 5.01
N VAL A 18 33.80 -24.90 4.97
CA VAL A 18 34.60 -25.24 6.14
C VAL A 18 34.31 -24.16 7.17
N SER A 19 33.85 -24.61 8.33
CA SER A 19 33.71 -23.86 9.56
C SER A 19 34.99 -23.09 9.89
N MET A 20 34.91 -21.77 9.97
CA MET A 20 35.71 -20.99 10.93
C MET A 20 34.92 -19.73 11.30
N ILE A 21 34.52 -19.69 12.55
CA ILE A 21 34.13 -18.49 13.27
C ILE A 21 35.42 -17.71 13.54
N ASN A 22 35.53 -16.47 13.08
CA ASN A 22 35.96 -15.33 13.90
C ASN A 22 36.12 -14.04 13.06
N THR A 23 35.61 -12.95 13.63
CA THR A 23 35.95 -11.54 13.39
C THR A 23 36.45 -11.14 11.98
N LYS A 24 35.59 -10.48 11.20
CA LYS A 24 36.03 -9.69 10.03
C LYS A 24 36.87 -8.50 10.52
N GLN A 25 38.17 -8.69 10.71
CA GLN A 25 39.11 -7.58 10.73
C GLN A 25 39.04 -6.86 9.37
N ILE A 26 38.82 -5.55 9.41
CA ILE A 26 38.80 -4.71 8.21
C ILE A 26 40.26 -4.53 7.79
N LEU A 27 40.69 -5.25 6.75
CA LEU A 27 42.02 -5.12 6.18
C LEU A 27 42.25 -3.70 5.67
N LYS A 28 43.34 -3.08 6.10
CA LYS A 28 43.80 -1.76 5.67
C LYS A 28 45.03 -1.89 4.76
N ILE A 29 45.30 -0.82 4.02
CA ILE A 29 46.55 -0.70 3.26
C ILE A 29 47.69 -0.62 4.29
N GLY A 30 48.71 -1.46 4.13
CA GLY A 30 49.83 -1.59 5.06
C GLY A 30 49.80 -2.83 5.96
N ASP A 31 48.66 -3.49 6.11
CA ASP A 31 48.54 -4.70 6.94
C ASP A 31 49.38 -5.87 6.38
N THR A 32 49.89 -6.72 7.27
CA THR A 32 50.62 -7.94 6.91
C THR A 32 49.75 -9.18 7.10
N VAL A 33 49.65 -10.03 6.07
CA VAL A 33 48.77 -11.21 6.05
C VAL A 33 49.52 -12.43 5.54
N SER A 34 49.32 -13.61 6.15
CA SER A 34 49.82 -14.89 5.63
C SER A 34 48.83 -15.49 4.63
N LEU A 35 49.31 -15.79 3.42
CA LEU A 35 48.50 -16.27 2.29
C LEU A 35 49.13 -17.49 1.63
N GLN A 36 48.30 -18.41 1.16
CA GLN A 36 48.73 -19.55 0.34
C GLN A 36 48.47 -19.28 -1.15
N ILE A 37 49.44 -19.56 -2.02
CA ILE A 37 49.32 -19.36 -3.47
C ILE A 37 48.62 -20.55 -4.12
N ASN A 38 47.42 -20.31 -4.64
CA ASN A 38 46.55 -21.34 -5.23
C ASN A 38 46.63 -21.40 -6.77
N ALA A 39 47.13 -20.34 -7.41
CA ALA A 39 47.31 -20.28 -8.85
C ALA A 39 48.46 -19.34 -9.21
N ILE A 40 49.06 -19.54 -10.37
CA ILE A 40 50.00 -18.57 -10.98
C ILE A 40 49.39 -18.05 -12.28
N GLY A 41 49.26 -16.74 -12.39
CA GLY A 41 48.77 -16.03 -13.57
C GLY A 41 49.87 -15.64 -14.56
N SER A 42 49.48 -14.92 -15.61
CA SER A 42 50.40 -14.41 -16.62
C SER A 42 51.49 -13.54 -16.01
N LYS A 43 52.74 -13.69 -16.47
CA LYS A 43 53.95 -13.02 -15.94
C LYS A 43 54.38 -13.46 -14.54
N GLY A 44 54.06 -14.69 -14.13
CA GLY A 44 54.55 -15.25 -12.85
C GLY A 44 53.89 -14.65 -11.60
N ILE A 45 52.72 -14.02 -11.73
CA ILE A 45 52.01 -13.42 -10.58
C ILE A 45 51.25 -14.51 -9.83
N GLY A 46 51.61 -14.74 -8.57
CA GLY A 46 50.89 -15.61 -7.64
C GLY A 46 49.51 -15.05 -7.30
N ILE A 47 48.51 -15.93 -7.27
CA ILE A 47 47.12 -15.61 -6.95
C ILE A 47 46.69 -16.45 -5.75
N SER A 48 46.33 -15.78 -4.67
CA SER A 48 45.63 -16.41 -3.54
C SER A 48 44.13 -16.13 -3.67
N GLU A 49 43.37 -17.16 -4.00
CA GLU A 49 41.91 -17.08 -4.14
C GLU A 49 41.23 -17.31 -2.77
N GLN A 50 40.29 -16.43 -2.39
CA GLN A 50 39.32 -16.59 -1.29
C GLN A 50 39.79 -16.31 0.17
N PHE A 51 40.94 -15.68 0.42
CA PHE A 51 41.25 -15.18 1.77
C PHE A 51 40.26 -14.07 2.16
N GLN A 52 39.38 -14.36 3.13
CA GLN A 52 38.27 -13.49 3.55
C GLN A 52 37.37 -12.97 2.40
N GLY A 53 37.34 -13.66 1.26
CA GLY A 53 36.57 -13.26 0.08
C GLY A 53 37.26 -12.24 -0.84
N ILE A 54 38.52 -11.88 -0.58
CA ILE A 54 39.36 -11.01 -1.42
C ILE A 54 40.36 -11.88 -2.20
N THR A 55 40.63 -11.54 -3.46
CA THR A 55 41.68 -12.19 -4.27
C THR A 55 42.97 -11.37 -4.22
N PHE A 56 44.07 -11.97 -3.78
CA PHE A 56 45.38 -11.30 -3.70
C PHE A 56 46.24 -11.62 -4.92
N PHE A 57 46.87 -10.59 -5.48
CA PHE A 57 47.88 -10.70 -6.55
C PHE A 57 49.25 -10.34 -5.98
N ILE A 58 50.18 -11.30 -6.04
CA ILE A 58 51.48 -11.23 -5.38
C ILE A 58 52.56 -11.58 -6.42
N PRO A 59 53.52 -10.68 -6.71
CA PRO A 59 54.61 -10.97 -7.64
C PRO A 59 55.68 -11.87 -7.00
N ASN A 60 56.49 -12.54 -7.83
CA ASN A 60 57.66 -13.32 -7.43
C ASN A 60 57.37 -14.50 -6.47
N VAL A 61 56.28 -15.25 -6.70
CA VAL A 61 55.90 -16.39 -5.85
C VAL A 61 55.59 -17.64 -6.67
N GLN A 62 55.90 -18.82 -6.12
CA GLN A 62 55.62 -20.11 -6.75
C GLN A 62 54.30 -20.75 -6.26
N LEU A 63 53.80 -21.72 -7.02
CA LEU A 63 52.53 -22.39 -6.75
C LEU A 63 52.68 -23.31 -5.54
N GLY A 64 51.81 -23.15 -4.54
CA GLY A 64 51.82 -23.94 -3.31
C GLY A 64 52.54 -23.30 -2.12
N GLN A 65 53.36 -22.27 -2.35
CA GLN A 65 54.05 -21.55 -1.27
C GLN A 65 53.07 -20.84 -0.33
N GLN A 66 53.41 -20.82 0.97
CA GLN A 66 52.78 -19.95 1.96
C GLN A 66 53.68 -18.74 2.19
N VAL A 67 53.15 -17.54 2.01
CA VAL A 67 53.91 -16.28 2.02
C VAL A 67 53.22 -15.25 2.91
N LYS A 68 54.00 -14.55 3.71
CA LYS A 68 53.60 -13.37 4.46
C LYS A 68 53.74 -12.16 3.55
N VAL A 69 52.65 -11.42 3.32
CA VAL A 69 52.61 -10.31 2.36
C VAL A 69 52.15 -9.00 3.00
N LYS A 70 52.65 -7.87 2.50
CA LYS A 70 52.20 -6.51 2.84
C LYS A 70 51.18 -6.01 1.82
N ILE A 71 50.05 -5.49 2.27
CA ILE A 71 49.01 -4.97 1.36
C ILE A 71 49.42 -3.58 0.84
N LEU A 72 49.70 -3.48 -0.46
CA LEU A 72 50.01 -2.20 -1.12
C LEU A 72 48.75 -1.48 -1.60
N LYS A 73 47.76 -2.22 -2.11
CA LYS A 73 46.57 -1.62 -2.71
C LYS A 73 45.33 -2.48 -2.54
N LEU A 74 44.25 -1.85 -2.07
CA LEU A 74 42.91 -2.44 -1.99
C LEU A 74 41.99 -1.80 -3.04
N SER A 75 41.15 -2.62 -3.68
CA SER A 75 40.16 -2.13 -4.64
C SER A 75 39.01 -1.38 -3.95
N SER A 76 38.78 -0.13 -4.37
CA SER A 76 37.80 0.80 -3.77
C SER A 76 36.33 0.40 -3.98
N GLU A 77 36.03 -0.37 -5.03
CA GLU A 77 34.67 -0.86 -5.31
C GLU A 77 34.53 -2.33 -4.85
N HIS A 78 34.01 -2.51 -3.64
CA HIS A 78 33.62 -3.79 -3.04
C HIS A 78 34.74 -4.75 -2.60
N PHE A 79 36.00 -4.30 -2.48
CA PHE A 79 37.13 -5.11 -1.97
C PHE A 79 37.27 -6.49 -2.64
N LYS A 80 37.09 -6.57 -3.97
CA LYS A 80 37.13 -7.87 -4.67
C LYS A 80 38.55 -8.40 -4.89
N HIS A 81 39.52 -7.50 -5.00
CA HIS A 81 40.93 -7.84 -5.18
C HIS A 81 41.87 -6.88 -4.45
N ALA A 82 43.05 -7.37 -4.12
CA ALA A 82 44.15 -6.64 -3.49
C ALA A 82 45.47 -6.96 -4.20
N ILE A 83 46.38 -5.99 -4.21
CA ILE A 83 47.77 -6.15 -4.64
C ILE A 83 48.63 -6.12 -3.39
N ALA A 84 49.48 -7.12 -3.22
CA ALA A 84 50.35 -7.25 -2.06
C ALA A 84 51.77 -7.63 -2.48
N GLU A 85 52.74 -7.24 -1.66
CA GLU A 85 54.16 -7.50 -1.86
C GLU A 85 54.64 -8.57 -0.87
N PRO A 86 55.38 -9.59 -1.31
CA PRO A 86 55.89 -10.64 -0.41
C PRO A 86 56.95 -10.05 0.52
N ILE A 87 56.79 -10.30 1.83
CA ILE A 87 57.80 -9.97 2.85
C ILE A 87 58.66 -11.21 3.11
N GLU A 88 58.01 -12.35 3.36
CA GLU A 88 58.68 -13.55 3.87
C GLU A 88 57.97 -14.81 3.38
N ILE A 89 58.73 -15.83 2.96
CA ILE A 89 58.19 -17.13 2.56
C ILE A 89 58.20 -18.06 3.79
N ILE A 90 57.02 -18.41 4.28
CA ILE A 90 56.83 -19.18 5.53
C ILE A 90 57.04 -20.68 5.29
N GLN A 91 56.52 -21.22 4.17
CA GLN A 91 56.71 -22.63 3.78
C GLN A 91 56.86 -22.75 2.26
N SER A 92 57.94 -23.40 1.83
CA SER A 92 58.28 -23.64 0.42
C SER A 92 57.80 -25.02 -0.04
N LYS A 93 56.48 -25.25 -0.09
CA LYS A 93 55.93 -26.41 -0.79
C LYS A 93 55.71 -26.07 -2.26
N SER A 94 56.57 -26.54 -3.15
CA SER A 94 56.39 -26.44 -4.60
C SER A 94 55.56 -27.62 -5.09
N TYR A 95 54.59 -27.35 -5.98
CA TYR A 95 53.95 -28.40 -6.76
C TYR A 95 54.64 -28.50 -8.11
N GLU A 96 55.14 -29.68 -8.45
CA GLU A 96 55.57 -29.97 -9.82
C GLU A 96 54.34 -30.07 -10.72
N VAL A 97 54.33 -29.27 -11.78
CA VAL A 97 53.24 -29.21 -12.75
C VAL A 97 53.84 -29.48 -14.13
N PRO A 98 53.20 -30.31 -14.98
CA PRO A 98 53.76 -30.73 -16.27
C PRO A 98 53.83 -29.61 -17.33
N VAL A 99 53.55 -28.36 -16.98
CA VAL A 99 53.50 -27.26 -17.95
C VAL A 99 53.90 -25.94 -17.34
N SER A 100 54.46 -25.03 -18.16
CA SER A 100 54.97 -23.72 -17.73
C SER A 100 54.12 -22.54 -18.25
N ILE A 101 54.14 -21.40 -17.54
CA ILE A 101 53.38 -20.20 -17.96
C ILE A 101 54.04 -19.59 -19.20
N GLY A 102 53.25 -19.40 -20.26
CA GLY A 102 53.71 -18.80 -21.51
C GLY A 102 54.16 -19.80 -22.56
N GLU A 103 54.28 -21.08 -22.19
CA GLU A 103 54.53 -22.20 -23.11
C GLU A 103 53.44 -22.32 -24.16
N THR A 104 53.84 -22.66 -25.38
CA THR A 104 52.96 -22.88 -26.52
C THR A 104 52.89 -24.37 -26.83
N LEU A 105 51.70 -24.95 -26.67
CA LEU A 105 51.46 -26.37 -26.91
C LEU A 105 50.50 -26.56 -28.08
N THR A 106 50.75 -27.58 -28.88
CA THR A 106 49.83 -28.11 -29.90
C THR A 106 48.97 -29.18 -29.25
N LEU A 107 47.68 -28.90 -29.05
CA LEU A 107 46.77 -29.80 -28.33
C LEU A 107 45.54 -30.13 -29.17
N LYS A 108 45.05 -31.37 -29.05
CA LYS A 108 43.75 -31.81 -29.57
C LYS A 108 42.71 -31.76 -28.45
N ILE A 109 41.53 -31.23 -28.76
CA ILE A 109 40.43 -31.15 -27.79
C ILE A 109 39.85 -32.56 -27.57
N THR A 110 39.87 -33.05 -26.33
CA THR A 110 39.33 -34.37 -25.97
C THR A 110 37.84 -34.29 -25.61
N SER A 111 37.37 -33.17 -25.05
CA SER A 111 35.95 -32.96 -24.75
C SER A 111 35.55 -31.48 -24.71
N SER A 112 34.27 -31.17 -24.93
CA SER A 112 33.73 -29.81 -24.85
C SER A 112 33.00 -29.53 -23.53
N GLY A 113 33.30 -28.37 -22.95
CA GLY A 113 32.75 -27.84 -21.70
C GLY A 113 31.70 -26.74 -21.90
N PRO A 114 31.00 -26.33 -20.82
CA PRO A 114 29.95 -25.31 -20.90
C PRO A 114 30.48 -23.94 -21.33
N LYS A 115 29.69 -23.19 -22.11
CA LYS A 115 30.02 -21.86 -22.67
C LYS A 115 31.19 -21.88 -23.69
N GLY A 116 31.33 -22.97 -24.44
CA GLY A 116 32.28 -23.07 -25.54
C GLY A 116 33.74 -23.14 -25.10
N ILE A 117 34.01 -23.84 -24.01
CA ILE A 117 35.37 -24.13 -23.52
C ILE A 117 35.76 -25.51 -24.07
N GLY A 118 36.89 -25.63 -24.76
CA GLY A 118 37.50 -26.92 -25.09
C GLY A 118 38.34 -27.43 -23.91
N ILE A 119 38.33 -28.74 -23.68
CA ILE A 119 39.15 -29.43 -22.68
C ILE A 119 40.13 -30.32 -23.45
N ALA A 120 41.42 -30.15 -23.18
CA ALA A 120 42.47 -31.06 -23.63
C ALA A 120 43.05 -31.77 -22.39
N GLU A 121 43.18 -33.09 -22.43
CA GLU A 121 43.78 -33.90 -21.38
C GLU A 121 45.18 -34.33 -21.78
N LEU A 122 46.17 -34.01 -20.95
CA LEU A 122 47.55 -34.49 -21.10
C LEU A 122 47.67 -35.94 -20.61
N PRO A 123 48.70 -36.70 -21.05
CA PRO A 123 48.94 -38.08 -20.60
C PRO A 123 49.08 -38.21 -19.08
N THR A 124 49.55 -37.16 -18.40
CA THR A 124 49.67 -37.06 -16.94
C THR A 124 48.34 -36.84 -16.21
N ASN A 125 47.20 -37.04 -16.90
CA ASN A 125 45.83 -36.80 -16.41
C ASN A 125 45.56 -35.32 -16.01
N TYR A 126 46.40 -34.40 -16.51
CA TYR A 126 46.33 -32.97 -16.23
C TYR A 126 45.48 -32.24 -17.28
N LYS A 127 44.49 -31.45 -16.85
CA LYS A 127 43.49 -30.86 -17.76
C LYS A 127 43.85 -29.44 -18.18
N ILE A 128 43.78 -29.14 -19.48
CA ILE A 128 43.95 -27.80 -20.03
C ILE A 128 42.60 -27.29 -20.56
N PHE A 129 42.16 -26.14 -20.05
CA PHE A 129 40.92 -25.50 -20.46
C PHE A 129 41.20 -24.35 -21.44
N ILE A 130 40.58 -24.41 -22.61
CA ILE A 130 40.76 -23.47 -23.72
C ILE A 130 39.42 -22.74 -23.97
N PRO A 131 39.27 -21.47 -23.58
CA PRO A 131 38.06 -20.70 -23.83
C PRO A 131 37.83 -20.47 -25.33
N GLN A 132 36.56 -20.47 -25.77
CA GLN A 132 36.11 -20.16 -27.15
C GLN A 132 36.47 -21.21 -28.22
N ALA A 133 36.67 -22.47 -27.84
CA ALA A 133 37.12 -23.54 -28.75
C ALA A 133 36.02 -24.50 -29.22
N HIS A 134 34.72 -24.14 -29.11
CA HIS A 134 33.57 -25.06 -29.35
C HIS A 134 33.50 -25.64 -30.79
N HIS A 135 34.15 -25.01 -31.77
CA HIS A 135 34.01 -25.39 -33.19
C HIS A 135 35.25 -26.09 -33.77
N LEU A 136 36.21 -26.48 -32.94
CA LEU A 136 37.52 -27.00 -33.37
C LEU A 136 37.75 -28.46 -32.89
N GLU A 137 36.71 -29.28 -32.87
CA GLU A 137 36.71 -30.61 -32.22
C GLU A 137 37.52 -31.70 -32.95
N SER A 138 38.28 -31.39 -34.01
CA SER A 138 39.07 -32.39 -34.75
C SER A 138 40.48 -31.98 -35.17
N SER A 139 40.85 -30.69 -35.13
CA SER A 139 42.18 -30.22 -35.52
C SER A 139 43.11 -29.99 -34.31
N PRO A 140 44.43 -30.24 -34.43
CA PRO A 140 45.39 -29.80 -33.43
C PRO A 140 45.44 -28.25 -33.42
N ILE A 141 45.33 -27.64 -32.24
CA ILE A 141 45.29 -26.18 -32.08
C ILE A 141 46.53 -25.75 -31.30
N GLN A 142 47.18 -24.67 -31.75
CA GLN A 142 48.25 -24.03 -30.98
C GLN A 142 47.66 -23.12 -29.90
N VAL A 143 48.01 -23.41 -28.64
CA VAL A 143 47.53 -22.66 -27.49
C VAL A 143 48.69 -22.22 -26.59
N LYS A 144 48.59 -21.00 -26.07
CA LYS A 144 49.54 -20.43 -25.11
C LYS A 144 48.98 -20.50 -23.69
N ILE A 145 49.76 -21.02 -22.75
CA ILE A 145 49.31 -21.14 -21.35
C ILE A 145 49.34 -19.79 -20.65
N THR A 146 48.22 -19.48 -20.00
CA THR A 146 47.98 -18.17 -19.37
C THR A 146 47.90 -18.24 -17.85
N ARG A 147 47.44 -19.36 -17.29
CA ARG A 147 47.27 -19.55 -15.85
C ARG A 147 47.39 -21.01 -15.47
N ILE A 148 48.10 -21.29 -14.38
CA ILE A 148 48.35 -22.65 -13.87
C ILE A 148 47.77 -22.80 -12.47
N LYS A 149 47.18 -23.97 -12.20
CA LYS A 149 46.71 -24.42 -10.88
C LYS A 149 47.20 -25.83 -10.60
N LYS A 150 46.99 -26.33 -9.37
CA LYS A 150 47.48 -27.64 -8.95
C LYS A 150 47.08 -28.80 -9.87
N ASN A 151 45.86 -28.84 -10.38
CA ASN A 151 45.33 -29.99 -11.14
C ASN A 151 44.92 -29.65 -12.59
N TYR A 152 45.03 -28.37 -13.01
CA TYR A 152 44.62 -27.93 -14.34
C TYR A 152 45.20 -26.57 -14.71
N ALA A 153 45.29 -26.28 -16.01
CA ALA A 153 45.74 -25.00 -16.55
C ALA A 153 44.70 -24.38 -17.51
N PHE A 154 44.87 -23.08 -17.78
CA PHE A 154 44.11 -22.35 -18.79
C PHE A 154 45.04 -21.89 -19.90
N ALA A 155 44.63 -22.12 -21.14
CA ALA A 155 45.36 -21.68 -22.32
C ALA A 155 44.49 -20.82 -23.24
N LYS A 156 45.14 -19.99 -24.06
CA LYS A 156 44.50 -19.12 -25.05
C LYS A 156 45.00 -19.49 -26.44
N ILE A 157 44.09 -19.62 -27.40
CA ILE A 157 44.39 -19.91 -28.80
C ILE A 157 45.22 -18.76 -29.39
N ILE A 158 46.30 -19.12 -30.10
CA ILE A 158 47.08 -18.21 -30.95
C ILE A 158 46.37 -18.20 -32.31
N GLN A 159 45.93 -17.02 -32.77
CA GLN A 159 44.96 -16.89 -33.87
C GLN A 159 45.41 -17.57 -35.18
N ASP A 160 44.50 -18.36 -35.77
CA ASP A 160 44.29 -18.38 -37.22
C ASP A 160 42.99 -17.62 -37.52
N ASP A 161 43.10 -16.56 -38.31
CA ASP A 161 41.98 -15.83 -38.88
C ASP A 161 41.29 -16.73 -39.91
N ILE A 162 40.02 -17.13 -39.70
CA ILE A 162 39.01 -17.39 -40.76
C ILE A 162 37.66 -17.79 -40.13
N PHE A 163 36.63 -17.01 -40.45
CA PHE A 163 35.19 -17.32 -40.50
C PHE A 163 34.48 -17.97 -39.29
N SER A 164 33.51 -17.24 -38.72
CA SER A 164 32.09 -17.60 -38.82
C SER A 164 31.17 -16.57 -38.13
N ILE A 165 30.03 -16.34 -38.77
CA ILE A 165 29.00 -15.36 -38.42
C ILE A 165 27.88 -16.07 -37.66
N ALA A 166 27.45 -15.52 -36.52
CA ALA A 166 26.11 -15.73 -35.97
C ALA A 166 25.40 -14.36 -35.82
N PRO A 167 24.18 -14.17 -36.35
CA PRO A 167 23.48 -12.91 -36.28
C PRO A 167 22.54 -12.91 -35.07
N ASP A 168 23.01 -12.49 -33.88
CA ASP A 168 22.07 -11.92 -32.88
C ASP A 168 22.67 -11.18 -31.66
N ASP A 169 23.98 -11.10 -31.46
CA ASP A 169 24.53 -10.35 -30.30
C ASP A 169 25.00 -8.93 -30.67
N LEU A 170 24.04 -8.01 -30.83
CA LEU A 170 24.30 -6.56 -30.87
C LEU A 170 24.19 -5.94 -29.47
N PHE A 171 25.14 -6.28 -28.60
CA PHE A 171 25.55 -5.43 -27.48
C PHE A 171 27.05 -5.21 -27.56
N ILE A 172 27.45 -4.12 -28.24
CA ILE A 172 28.82 -3.62 -28.18
C ILE A 172 29.05 -3.11 -26.76
N LYS A 173 29.71 -3.92 -25.92
CA LYS A 173 30.51 -3.41 -24.81
C LYS A 173 31.66 -2.63 -25.45
N SER A 174 31.58 -1.30 -25.34
CA SER A 174 32.73 -0.43 -25.55
C SER A 174 33.70 -0.66 -24.39
N SER A 175 34.59 -1.63 -24.54
CA SER A 175 35.75 -1.81 -23.68
C SER A 175 36.92 -2.29 -24.54
N SER A 176 37.43 -1.38 -25.35
CA SER A 176 38.83 -1.36 -25.73
C SER A 176 39.26 0.09 -25.57
N LYS A 177 40.11 0.33 -24.58
CA LYS A 177 41.01 1.48 -24.60
C LYS A 177 41.81 1.33 -25.90
N GLU A 178 41.35 1.97 -26.96
CA GLU A 178 42.22 2.29 -28.10
C GLU A 178 43.31 3.17 -27.51
N ARG A 179 44.46 2.54 -27.25
CA ARG A 179 45.72 3.24 -27.05
C ARG A 179 45.88 4.16 -28.27
N LEU A 180 46.21 5.41 -28.01
CA LEU A 180 46.74 6.33 -29.00
C LEU A 180 47.81 5.56 -29.80
N GLU A 181 47.55 5.31 -31.07
CA GLU A 181 48.60 4.99 -32.03
C GLU A 181 49.48 6.25 -32.09
N THR A 182 50.54 6.23 -31.30
CA THR A 182 51.68 7.13 -31.39
C THR A 182 52.40 6.82 -32.70
N GLY A 183 51.91 7.42 -33.78
CA GLY A 183 52.47 7.31 -35.12
C GLY A 183 52.26 8.60 -35.92
N PHE A 184 52.36 9.76 -35.27
CA PHE A 184 52.45 11.06 -35.94
C PHE A 184 53.82 11.66 -35.65
N SER A 185 54.84 11.18 -36.36
CA SER A 185 56.05 11.95 -36.60
C SER A 185 55.86 12.77 -37.88
N ASN A 186 55.85 14.09 -37.67
CA ASN A 186 56.29 15.18 -38.55
C ASN A 186 55.50 15.55 -39.83
N SER A 187 55.28 16.87 -39.97
CA SER A 187 54.56 17.65 -41.01
C SER A 187 53.02 17.66 -40.96
N ILE A 188 52.47 18.57 -40.14
CA ILE A 188 51.06 18.97 -40.22
C ILE A 188 50.96 20.12 -41.23
N GLU A 189 50.28 19.94 -42.35
CA GLU A 189 50.07 20.99 -43.35
C GLU A 189 48.69 21.67 -43.22
N LYS A 190 48.62 22.94 -43.62
CA LYS A 190 47.38 23.71 -43.69
C LYS A 190 46.43 23.08 -44.71
N GLY A 191 45.36 22.45 -44.23
CA GLY A 191 44.31 21.86 -45.06
C GLY A 191 44.10 20.36 -44.87
N MET A 192 45.04 19.65 -44.24
CA MET A 192 44.95 18.23 -43.94
C MET A 192 43.70 17.89 -43.13
N LYS A 193 43.12 16.70 -43.38
CA LYS A 193 41.92 16.21 -42.71
C LYS A 193 42.09 14.79 -42.18
N PHE A 194 42.18 14.65 -40.86
CA PHE A 194 42.32 13.36 -40.19
C PHE A 194 41.25 13.18 -39.10
N ASN A 195 41.16 11.96 -38.58
CA ASN A 195 40.24 11.64 -37.48
C ASN A 195 41.02 11.71 -36.17
N ILE A 196 40.43 12.30 -35.14
CA ILE A 196 40.99 12.42 -33.80
C ILE A 196 39.90 12.08 -32.78
N THR A 197 40.25 11.39 -31.70
CA THR A 197 39.42 11.28 -30.50
C THR A 197 39.74 12.44 -29.57
N LEU A 198 38.74 13.23 -29.18
CA LEU A 198 38.99 14.36 -28.28
C LEU A 198 39.27 13.85 -26.86
N PRO A 199 40.32 14.35 -26.19
CA PRO A 199 40.62 13.93 -24.83
C PRO A 199 39.50 14.35 -23.85
N PHE A 200 39.18 13.46 -22.90
CA PHE A 200 38.14 13.68 -21.87
C PHE A 200 38.49 14.84 -20.92
N GLN A 201 39.77 15.03 -20.61
CA GLN A 201 40.30 16.06 -19.72
C GLN A 201 40.98 17.16 -20.53
N SER A 202 40.21 17.90 -21.34
CA SER A 202 40.74 19.00 -22.14
C SER A 202 40.43 20.35 -21.52
N ILE A 203 41.42 21.25 -21.55
CA ILE A 203 41.26 22.64 -21.12
C ILE A 203 40.52 23.38 -22.23
N LEU A 204 39.41 24.03 -21.88
CA LEU A 204 38.56 24.75 -22.81
C LEU A 204 38.88 26.24 -22.73
N TYR A 205 39.45 26.79 -23.80
CA TYR A 205 39.79 28.20 -23.91
C TYR A 205 38.83 28.90 -24.89
N ARG A 206 37.87 29.66 -24.34
CA ARG A 206 36.76 30.30 -25.09
C ARG A 206 36.01 29.31 -25.98
N LYS A 207 36.25 29.31 -27.30
CA LYS A 207 35.59 28.44 -28.31
C LYS A 207 36.50 27.30 -28.79
N TYR A 208 37.69 27.15 -28.20
CA TYR A 208 38.69 26.18 -28.59
C TYR A 208 38.93 25.17 -27.47
N LEU A 209 39.00 23.91 -27.85
CA LEU A 209 39.44 22.82 -26.98
C LEU A 209 40.93 22.63 -27.23
N VAL A 210 41.72 22.78 -26.16
CA VAL A 210 43.17 22.65 -26.23
C VAL A 210 43.55 21.20 -25.93
N ALA A 211 44.26 20.58 -26.85
CA ALA A 211 44.84 19.25 -26.68
C ALA A 211 46.36 19.34 -26.86
N LYS A 212 47.12 18.88 -25.87
CA LYS A 212 48.59 18.80 -25.93
C LYS A 212 48.99 17.41 -26.40
N THR A 213 49.81 17.35 -27.44
CA THR A 213 50.55 16.14 -27.85
C THR A 213 52.04 16.39 -27.59
N ASN A 214 52.87 15.33 -27.60
CA ASN A 214 54.23 15.34 -27.02
C ASN A 214 55.04 16.63 -27.28
N ASN A 215 54.98 17.22 -28.50
CA ASN A 215 55.63 18.51 -28.83
C ASN A 215 54.73 19.55 -29.55
N PHE A 216 53.40 19.40 -29.57
CA PHE A 216 52.53 20.30 -30.37
C PHE A 216 51.17 20.57 -29.72
N ILE A 217 50.75 21.84 -29.69
CA ILE A 217 49.47 22.25 -29.08
C ILE A 217 48.38 22.38 -30.15
N TRP A 218 47.24 21.71 -29.95
CA TRP A 218 46.13 21.70 -30.89
C TRP A 218 44.97 22.53 -30.36
N PHE A 219 44.65 23.63 -31.04
CA PHE A 219 43.48 24.47 -30.77
C PHE A 219 42.30 24.03 -31.64
N ILE A 220 41.45 23.17 -31.10
CA ILE A 220 40.32 22.60 -31.83
C ILE A 220 39.08 23.49 -31.63
N LYS A 221 38.68 24.22 -32.66
CA LYS A 221 37.45 25.03 -32.67
C LYS A 221 36.23 24.13 -32.51
N LEU A 222 35.56 24.23 -31.36
CA LEU A 222 34.35 23.48 -31.06
C LEU A 222 33.20 23.98 -31.93
N ALA A 223 32.79 23.14 -32.88
CA ALA A 223 31.66 23.37 -33.77
C ALA A 223 30.82 22.08 -33.87
N LEU A 224 29.58 22.17 -34.35
CA LEU A 224 28.68 21.01 -34.53
C LEU A 224 28.20 20.30 -33.24
N GLY A 225 28.47 20.87 -32.06
CA GLY A 225 27.98 20.33 -30.77
C GLY A 225 28.79 19.15 -30.23
N VAL A 226 30.08 19.09 -30.60
CA VAL A 226 31.05 18.08 -30.20
C VAL A 226 31.34 18.17 -28.70
N LYS A 227 31.54 17.03 -28.04
CA LYS A 227 31.96 16.93 -26.64
C LYS A 227 33.34 16.30 -26.51
N ALA A 228 33.99 16.52 -25.37
CA ALA A 228 35.18 15.77 -24.98
C ALA A 228 34.89 14.26 -25.00
N GLY A 229 35.80 13.46 -25.54
CA GLY A 229 35.63 12.02 -25.78
C GLY A 229 35.06 11.63 -27.14
N ASP A 230 34.54 12.57 -27.94
CA ASP A 230 33.97 12.25 -29.26
C ASP A 230 35.08 11.98 -30.31
N LEU A 231 34.87 10.96 -31.15
CA LEU A 231 35.64 10.77 -32.39
C LEU A 231 35.19 11.81 -33.42
N VAL A 232 36.09 12.67 -33.89
CA VAL A 232 35.81 13.74 -34.85
C VAL A 232 36.78 13.73 -36.01
N LYS A 233 36.30 14.13 -37.18
CA LYS A 233 37.15 14.49 -38.32
C LYS A 233 37.43 15.98 -38.25
N VAL A 234 38.70 16.33 -38.11
CA VAL A 234 39.18 17.71 -38.01
C VAL A 234 39.86 18.12 -39.33
N LYS A 235 39.86 19.41 -39.64
CA LYS A 235 40.64 20.02 -40.72
C LYS A 235 41.60 21.03 -40.10
N VAL A 236 42.87 20.97 -40.45
CA VAL A 236 43.87 21.97 -40.07
C VAL A 236 43.56 23.28 -40.78
N THR A 237 43.38 24.37 -40.03
CA THR A 237 43.08 25.72 -40.55
C THR A 237 44.31 26.63 -40.59
N GLY A 238 45.24 26.45 -39.68
CA GLY A 238 46.50 27.19 -39.62
C GLY A 238 47.51 26.41 -38.79
N VAL A 239 48.78 26.48 -39.19
CA VAL A 239 49.91 25.80 -38.57
C VAL A 239 50.93 26.87 -38.23
N PHE A 240 51.43 26.84 -37.01
CA PHE A 240 52.47 27.71 -36.48
C PHE A 240 53.57 26.84 -35.88
N SER A 241 54.73 27.42 -35.55
CA SER A 241 55.90 26.68 -35.06
C SER A 241 55.57 25.67 -33.94
N ASN A 242 54.74 26.06 -32.97
CA ASN A 242 54.46 25.26 -31.77
C ASN A 242 52.98 24.82 -31.62
N PHE A 243 52.08 25.28 -32.51
CA PHE A 243 50.65 24.98 -32.39
C PHE A 243 49.90 24.97 -33.73
N ALA A 244 48.80 24.22 -33.80
CA ALA A 244 47.88 24.21 -34.93
C ALA A 244 46.46 24.56 -34.50
N THR A 245 45.77 25.32 -35.35
CA THR A 245 44.33 25.53 -35.24
C THR A 245 43.59 24.52 -36.10
N LEU A 246 42.58 23.88 -35.52
CA LEU A 246 41.82 22.80 -36.16
C LEU A 246 40.33 23.15 -36.12
N LYS A 247 39.62 22.93 -37.22
CA LYS A 247 38.16 23.06 -37.29
C LYS A 247 37.52 21.68 -37.38
N VAL A 248 36.55 21.40 -36.51
CA VAL A 248 35.78 20.16 -36.62
C VAL A 248 34.92 20.19 -37.88
N VAL A 249 35.12 19.19 -38.75
CA VAL A 249 34.35 19.00 -39.99
C VAL A 249 33.18 18.04 -39.77
N LYS A 250 33.38 16.97 -39.00
CA LYS A 250 32.36 15.92 -38.82
C LYS A 250 32.50 15.16 -37.50
N ILE A 251 31.38 14.93 -36.82
CA ILE A 251 31.28 14.05 -35.65
C ILE A 251 31.10 12.59 -36.07
N ALA A 252 31.79 11.68 -35.40
CA ALA A 252 31.80 10.24 -35.63
C ALA A 252 32.00 9.85 -37.12
N PRO A 253 33.15 10.18 -37.72
CA PRO A 253 33.44 9.82 -39.11
C PRO A 253 33.47 8.30 -39.30
N LEU A 254 32.48 7.77 -40.02
CA LEU A 254 32.42 6.35 -40.39
C LEU A 254 33.35 6.02 -41.56
N SER A 255 34.03 4.86 -41.50
CA SER A 255 34.81 4.29 -42.60
C SER A 255 33.96 4.03 -43.85
N LYS A 256 34.58 3.98 -45.04
CA LYS A 256 33.90 3.72 -46.32
C LYS A 256 33.18 2.37 -46.27
N PHE A 257 33.82 1.35 -45.70
CA PHE A 257 33.23 0.03 -45.45
C PHE A 257 32.00 0.10 -44.54
N SER A 258 32.12 0.75 -43.37
CA SER A 258 30.99 0.90 -42.43
C SER A 258 29.81 1.66 -43.04
N LYS A 259 30.07 2.68 -43.87
CA LYS A 259 29.01 3.38 -44.64
C LYS A 259 28.31 2.44 -45.62
N LYS A 260 29.08 1.67 -46.42
CA LYS A 260 28.53 0.67 -47.35
C LYS A 260 27.67 -0.36 -46.61
N LEU A 261 28.16 -0.88 -45.49
CA LEU A 261 27.44 -1.83 -44.65
C LEU A 261 26.14 -1.24 -44.08
N LYS A 262 26.17 -0.01 -43.55
CA LYS A 262 24.97 0.69 -43.10
C LYS A 262 23.97 0.91 -44.21
N THR A 263 24.41 1.31 -45.41
CA THR A 263 23.51 1.45 -46.56
C THR A 263 22.91 0.12 -46.99
N LYS A 264 23.70 -0.96 -47.04
CA LYS A 264 23.24 -2.32 -47.34
C LYS A 264 22.16 -2.75 -46.34
N ASN A 265 22.40 -2.57 -45.04
CA ASN A 265 21.44 -2.89 -43.98
C ASN A 265 20.14 -2.06 -44.08
N VAL A 266 20.23 -0.79 -44.47
CA VAL A 266 19.03 0.04 -44.72
C VAL A 266 18.26 -0.47 -45.92
N LEU A 267 18.92 -0.80 -47.03
CA LEU A 267 18.29 -1.32 -48.24
C LEU A 267 17.65 -2.69 -47.99
N LEU A 268 18.30 -3.60 -47.26
CA LEU A 268 17.72 -4.88 -46.85
C LEU A 268 16.43 -4.68 -46.04
N LYS A 269 16.40 -3.68 -45.14
CA LYS A 269 15.18 -3.32 -44.40
C LYS A 269 14.10 -2.76 -45.33
N MET A 270 14.46 -1.99 -46.35
CA MET A 270 13.51 -1.46 -47.33
C MET A 270 12.93 -2.57 -48.23
N LEU A 271 13.78 -3.50 -48.67
CA LEU A 271 13.38 -4.70 -49.42
C LEU A 271 12.42 -5.57 -48.60
N LYS A 272 12.78 -5.88 -47.34
CA LYS A 272 11.94 -6.68 -46.41
C LYS A 272 10.56 -6.07 -46.17
N ASN A 273 10.44 -4.74 -46.24
CA ASN A 273 9.16 -4.03 -46.09
C ASN A 273 8.42 -3.80 -47.42
N GLY A 274 8.95 -4.26 -48.55
CA GLY A 274 8.29 -4.21 -49.85
C GLY A 274 8.29 -2.84 -50.53
N LEU A 275 9.20 -1.91 -50.18
CA LEU A 275 9.21 -0.55 -50.74
C LEU A 275 9.52 -0.51 -52.25
N HIS A 276 10.12 -1.57 -52.80
CA HIS A 276 10.64 -1.66 -54.16
C HIS A 276 9.58 -2.06 -55.19
N LEU A 277 8.45 -2.59 -54.75
CA LEU A 277 7.40 -3.09 -55.63
C LEU A 277 6.62 -1.90 -56.19
N GLY A 278 6.56 -1.73 -57.50
CA GLY A 278 5.67 -0.78 -58.14
C GLY A 278 4.35 -1.41 -58.58
N GLU A 279 3.48 -0.56 -59.11
CA GLU A 279 2.25 -0.95 -59.80
C GLU A 279 2.55 -1.61 -61.17
N LYS A 280 1.52 -2.15 -61.82
CA LYS A 280 1.60 -2.74 -63.18
C LYS A 280 2.23 -1.75 -64.17
N ALA A 281 3.06 -2.27 -65.08
CA ALA A 281 3.79 -1.47 -66.07
C ALA A 281 2.87 -0.57 -66.91
N LEU A 282 1.71 -1.09 -67.32
CA LEU A 282 0.71 -0.37 -68.11
C LEU A 282 0.18 0.90 -67.42
N LYS A 283 0.09 0.90 -66.09
CA LYS A 283 -0.39 2.06 -65.31
C LYS A 283 0.73 3.04 -64.97
N CYS A 284 1.96 2.78 -65.40
CA CYS A 284 3.10 3.59 -64.99
C CYS A 284 3.05 4.98 -65.64
N HIS A 285 3.19 6.01 -64.82
CA HIS A 285 3.29 7.37 -65.29
C HIS A 285 4.70 7.63 -65.87
N ALA A 286 4.80 8.20 -67.08
CA ALA A 286 6.08 8.37 -67.80
C ALA A 286 7.17 9.08 -66.96
N ARG A 287 6.79 10.11 -66.20
CA ARG A 287 7.71 10.88 -65.33
C ARG A 287 8.31 10.07 -64.19
N MET A 288 7.79 8.87 -63.87
CA MET A 288 8.38 7.99 -62.86
C MET A 288 9.63 7.26 -63.33
N ARG A 289 9.96 7.27 -64.63
CA ARG A 289 11.18 6.64 -65.21
C ARG A 289 12.45 6.97 -64.42
N ASN A 290 12.59 8.21 -63.96
CA ASN A 290 13.74 8.67 -63.18
C ASN A 290 13.86 8.04 -61.79
N PHE A 291 12.82 7.40 -61.28
CA PHE A 291 12.82 6.71 -59.97
C PHE A 291 12.78 5.20 -60.08
N LEU A 292 12.70 4.66 -61.30
CA LEU A 292 12.74 3.22 -61.55
C LEU A 292 14.17 2.68 -61.56
N TRP A 293 14.28 1.39 -61.29
CA TRP A 293 15.52 0.65 -61.48
C TRP A 293 15.71 0.40 -62.97
N LEU A 294 16.85 0.79 -63.53
CA LEU A 294 17.16 0.57 -64.96
C LEU A 294 18.05 -0.66 -65.12
N ARG A 295 17.87 -1.40 -66.22
CA ARG A 295 18.75 -2.51 -66.60
C ARG A 295 20.14 -1.98 -66.92
N LYS A 296 21.17 -2.64 -66.37
CA LYS A 296 22.58 -2.24 -66.53
C LYS A 296 23.35 -3.03 -67.59
N LYS A 297 22.88 -4.23 -67.97
CA LYS A 297 23.53 -5.16 -68.90
C LYS A 297 22.51 -5.71 -69.91
N GLY A 298 22.98 -6.06 -71.11
CA GLY A 298 22.20 -6.65 -72.23
C GLY A 298 21.62 -5.62 -73.21
N LEU A 299 21.00 -6.10 -74.30
CA LEU A 299 20.39 -5.31 -75.38
C LEU A 299 19.39 -4.24 -74.89
N ASN A 300 18.70 -4.53 -73.79
CA ASN A 300 17.73 -3.62 -73.15
C ASN A 300 18.37 -2.70 -72.10
N LYS A 301 19.59 -2.21 -72.33
CA LYS A 301 20.29 -1.27 -71.42
C LYS A 301 19.45 0.02 -71.28
N ASN A 302 19.44 0.60 -70.08
CA ASN A 302 18.69 1.82 -69.74
C ASN A 302 17.15 1.73 -69.84
N ARG A 303 16.57 0.57 -70.17
CA ARG A 303 15.13 0.33 -70.04
C ARG A 303 14.76 0.03 -68.58
N PRO A 304 13.57 0.44 -68.10
CA PRO A 304 13.10 0.10 -66.76
C PRO A 304 13.04 -1.40 -66.53
N PHE A 305 13.52 -1.85 -65.36
CA PHE A 305 13.48 -3.24 -64.97
C PHE A 305 12.06 -3.66 -64.58
N LEU A 306 11.62 -4.76 -65.17
CA LEU A 306 10.30 -5.35 -64.98
C LEU A 306 10.45 -6.70 -64.29
N LYS A 307 9.61 -6.96 -63.30
CA LYS A 307 9.48 -8.28 -62.65
C LYS A 307 8.00 -8.59 -62.51
N LYS A 308 7.53 -9.69 -63.09
CA LYS A 308 6.11 -10.07 -63.12
C LYS A 308 5.20 -8.91 -63.60
N ASN A 309 5.55 -8.28 -64.72
CA ASN A 309 4.86 -7.13 -65.32
C ASN A 309 4.69 -5.89 -64.42
N ARG A 310 5.53 -5.75 -63.39
CA ARG A 310 5.59 -4.57 -62.50
C ARG A 310 6.95 -3.91 -62.56
N HIS A 311 6.96 -2.58 -62.52
CA HIS A 311 8.21 -1.85 -62.43
C HIS A 311 8.81 -1.95 -61.03
N ILE A 312 10.14 -2.00 -60.95
CA ILE A 312 10.85 -1.97 -59.67
C ILE A 312 11.32 -0.54 -59.38
N ILE A 313 10.94 -0.04 -58.20
CA ILE A 313 11.36 1.26 -57.70
C ILE A 313 12.80 1.20 -57.21
N ASN A 314 13.60 2.21 -57.57
CA ASN A 314 15.00 2.30 -57.16
C ASN A 314 15.14 2.73 -55.70
N LEU A 315 15.38 1.76 -54.82
CA LEU A 315 15.52 1.98 -53.38
C LEU A 315 16.69 2.91 -52.97
N LEU A 316 17.74 3.04 -53.79
CA LEU A 316 18.80 4.02 -53.51
C LEU A 316 18.26 5.45 -53.64
N LYS A 317 17.49 5.70 -54.71
CA LYS A 317 16.80 6.98 -54.92
C LYS A 317 15.74 7.20 -53.84
N THR A 318 14.95 6.18 -53.50
CA THR A 318 13.99 6.22 -52.37
C THR A 318 14.67 6.61 -51.07
N ASN A 319 15.81 5.99 -50.71
CA ASN A 319 16.51 6.31 -49.47
C ASN A 319 17.08 7.74 -49.47
N LYS A 320 17.61 8.21 -50.61
CA LYS A 320 18.07 9.60 -50.76
C LYS A 320 16.91 10.58 -50.55
N CYS A 321 15.80 10.36 -51.25
CA CYS A 321 14.59 11.18 -51.16
C CYS A 321 13.97 11.17 -49.76
N LEU A 322 13.92 10.00 -49.12
CA LEU A 322 13.41 9.86 -47.75
C LEU A 322 14.30 10.59 -46.74
N GLN A 323 15.63 10.57 -46.93
CA GLN A 323 16.55 11.32 -46.06
C GLN A 323 16.43 12.83 -46.26
N THR A 324 16.30 13.31 -47.49
CA THR A 324 16.08 14.74 -47.77
C THR A 324 14.74 15.20 -47.21
N ALA A 325 13.69 14.40 -47.39
CA ALA A 325 12.36 14.67 -46.86
C ALA A 325 12.39 14.79 -45.33
N VAL A 326 12.94 13.79 -44.64
CA VAL A 326 13.05 13.77 -43.18
C VAL A 326 13.87 14.96 -42.63
N LYS A 327 14.95 15.36 -43.31
CA LYS A 327 15.73 16.56 -42.95
C LYS A 327 14.94 17.86 -43.12
N LYS A 328 14.09 17.95 -44.14
CA LYS A 328 13.22 19.13 -44.35
C LYS A 328 12.08 19.15 -43.33
N LEU A 329 11.46 18.02 -43.05
CA LEU A 329 10.47 17.87 -41.99
C LEU A 329 11.03 18.31 -40.63
N SER A 330 12.22 17.86 -40.24
CA SER A 330 12.83 18.27 -38.98
C SER A 330 13.09 19.78 -38.91
N LYS A 331 13.50 20.43 -40.02
CA LYS A 331 13.61 21.89 -40.09
C LYS A 331 12.27 22.58 -39.89
N PHE A 332 11.19 22.08 -40.49
CA PHE A 332 9.85 22.63 -40.31
C PHE A 332 9.33 22.47 -38.88
N VAL A 333 9.62 21.33 -38.23
CA VAL A 333 9.32 21.14 -36.80
C VAL A 333 10.07 22.15 -35.94
N LEU A 334 11.37 22.38 -36.20
CA LEU A 334 12.17 23.34 -35.45
C LEU A 334 11.62 24.78 -35.61
N LYS A 335 11.09 25.12 -36.80
CA LYS A 335 10.36 26.38 -37.05
C LYS A 335 8.98 26.43 -36.37
N GLY A 336 8.42 25.28 -35.99
CA GLY A 336 7.17 25.21 -35.24
C GLY A 336 5.93 25.04 -36.10
N LYS A 337 6.12 24.60 -37.33
CA LYS A 337 5.02 24.31 -38.26
C LYS A 337 4.23 23.09 -37.79
N SER A 338 2.92 23.13 -38.01
CA SER A 338 2.02 21.98 -37.84
C SER A 338 2.03 21.09 -39.09
N PHE A 339 1.66 19.82 -38.90
CA PHE A 339 1.63 18.83 -39.96
C PHE A 339 0.20 18.34 -40.20
N LEU A 340 -0.15 18.10 -41.46
CA LEU A 340 -1.40 17.47 -41.87
C LEU A 340 -1.07 16.15 -42.55
N PHE A 341 -1.46 15.03 -41.95
CA PHE A 341 -1.28 13.70 -42.52
C PHE A 341 -2.54 13.29 -43.29
N VAL A 342 -2.41 13.01 -44.59
CA VAL A 342 -3.54 12.65 -45.46
C VAL A 342 -3.31 11.28 -46.09
N GLY A 343 -4.33 10.44 -46.06
CA GLY A 343 -4.36 9.21 -46.84
C GLY A 343 -5.52 8.31 -46.44
N THR A 344 -6.42 8.14 -47.39
CA THR A 344 -7.69 7.43 -47.24
C THR A 344 -7.62 5.99 -47.72
N LYS A 345 -6.56 5.62 -48.45
CA LYS A 345 -6.24 4.24 -48.82
C LYS A 345 -6.37 3.31 -47.61
N LYS A 346 -7.09 2.19 -47.76
CA LYS A 346 -7.26 1.14 -46.72
C LYS A 346 -5.95 0.77 -45.99
N PRO A 347 -4.81 0.48 -46.66
CA PRO A 347 -3.55 0.16 -45.98
C PRO A 347 -2.94 1.34 -45.20
N ALA A 348 -3.26 2.58 -45.58
CA ALA A 348 -2.68 3.81 -45.00
C ALA A 348 -3.52 4.37 -43.85
N SER A 349 -4.85 4.33 -43.95
CA SER A 349 -5.81 5.02 -43.09
C SER A 349 -5.49 4.90 -41.59
N GLY A 350 -5.39 3.67 -41.07
CA GLY A 350 -5.10 3.45 -39.65
C GLY A 350 -3.67 3.84 -39.25
N LEU A 351 -2.70 3.79 -40.16
CA LEU A 351 -1.31 4.15 -39.89
C LEU A 351 -1.11 5.67 -39.82
N ILE A 352 -1.82 6.42 -40.66
CA ILE A 352 -1.81 7.88 -40.72
C ILE A 352 -2.40 8.47 -39.44
N ALA A 353 -3.59 8.01 -39.04
CA ALA A 353 -4.21 8.42 -37.79
C ALA A 353 -3.29 8.15 -36.59
N ARG A 354 -2.66 6.97 -36.55
CA ARG A 354 -1.69 6.61 -35.52
C ARG A 354 -0.44 7.50 -35.55
N ALA A 355 0.11 7.78 -36.72
CA ALA A 355 1.31 8.59 -36.86
C ALA A 355 1.05 10.03 -36.38
N ALA A 356 -0.04 10.65 -36.82
CA ALA A 356 -0.44 11.99 -36.40
C ALA A 356 -0.65 12.07 -34.88
N LEU A 357 -1.41 11.14 -34.31
CA LEU A 357 -1.69 11.12 -32.86
C LEU A 357 -0.40 11.00 -32.02
N LEU A 358 0.59 10.23 -32.50
CA LEU A 358 1.88 10.09 -31.82
C LEU A 358 2.76 11.35 -31.89
N THR A 359 2.56 12.24 -32.86
CA THR A 359 3.27 13.53 -32.92
C THR A 359 2.69 14.58 -31.98
N LYS A 360 1.44 14.42 -31.52
CA LYS A 360 0.65 15.37 -30.69
C LYS A 360 0.33 16.74 -31.32
N THR A 361 1.13 17.22 -32.27
CA THR A 361 0.99 18.54 -32.90
C THR A 361 0.53 18.46 -34.35
N ALA A 362 0.22 17.25 -34.85
CA ALA A 362 -0.25 17.05 -36.21
C ALA A 362 -1.73 16.68 -36.25
N PHE A 363 -2.32 16.99 -37.39
CA PHE A 363 -3.69 16.69 -37.76
C PHE A 363 -3.70 15.56 -38.79
N PHE A 364 -4.86 14.94 -39.00
CA PHE A 364 -4.97 13.92 -40.03
C PHE A 364 -6.34 13.83 -40.69
N VAL A 365 -6.34 13.31 -41.91
CA VAL A 365 -7.53 12.89 -42.65
C VAL A 365 -7.24 11.49 -43.18
N ASN A 366 -8.01 10.51 -42.74
CA ASN A 366 -7.77 9.09 -43.04
C ASN A 366 -8.96 8.35 -43.66
N THR A 367 -10.11 9.01 -43.82
CA THR A 367 -11.37 8.38 -44.25
C THR A 367 -11.78 8.82 -45.65
N ARG A 368 -12.07 10.11 -45.83
CA ARG A 368 -12.33 10.73 -47.14
C ARG A 368 -11.90 12.19 -47.09
N TRP A 369 -11.23 12.66 -48.15
CA TRP A 369 -11.05 14.09 -48.38
C TRP A 369 -12.33 14.67 -48.98
N LEU A 370 -12.95 15.62 -48.30
CA LEU A 370 -14.08 16.37 -48.85
C LEU A 370 -13.51 17.58 -49.60
N GLY A 371 -13.95 17.78 -50.84
CA GLY A 371 -13.54 18.95 -51.61
C GLY A 371 -13.91 20.24 -50.86
N GLY A 372 -12.96 21.17 -50.77
CA GLY A 372 -13.11 22.38 -49.99
C GLY A 372 -12.75 22.23 -48.51
N MET A 373 -12.12 21.12 -48.10
CA MET A 373 -11.70 20.89 -46.72
C MET A 373 -10.79 22.00 -46.18
N LEU A 374 -9.93 22.55 -47.03
CA LEU A 374 -9.04 23.65 -46.67
C LEU A 374 -9.45 24.96 -47.34
N THR A 375 -9.95 24.94 -48.57
CA THR A 375 -10.33 26.19 -49.28
C THR A 375 -11.64 26.79 -48.77
N ASN A 376 -12.62 25.96 -48.37
CA ASN A 376 -13.90 26.40 -47.77
C ASN A 376 -13.88 26.24 -46.23
N TRP A 377 -12.84 26.76 -45.58
CA TRP A 377 -12.62 26.55 -44.15
C TRP A 377 -13.75 27.07 -43.26
N LYS A 378 -14.42 28.18 -43.62
CA LYS A 378 -15.54 28.74 -42.83
C LYS A 378 -16.68 27.71 -42.65
N THR A 379 -17.05 27.00 -43.72
CA THR A 379 -18.11 25.99 -43.69
C THR A 379 -17.68 24.74 -42.94
N ILE A 380 -16.44 24.32 -43.15
CA ILE A 380 -15.84 23.17 -42.44
C ILE A 380 -15.73 23.45 -40.95
N LEU A 381 -15.40 24.69 -40.55
CA LEU A 381 -15.34 25.12 -39.16
C LEU A 381 -16.71 25.03 -38.49
N LYS A 382 -17.80 25.47 -39.15
CA LYS A 382 -19.18 25.28 -38.63
C LYS A 382 -19.48 23.79 -38.36
N SER A 383 -19.04 22.91 -39.25
CA SER A 383 -19.21 21.45 -39.11
C SER A 383 -18.36 20.87 -37.97
N ILE A 384 -17.14 21.38 -37.77
CA ILE A 384 -16.26 20.99 -36.66
C ILE A 384 -16.85 21.43 -35.31
N VAL A 385 -17.35 22.66 -35.22
CA VAL A 385 -17.96 23.21 -33.99
C VAL A 385 -19.14 22.35 -33.54
N GLN A 386 -19.96 21.85 -34.47
CA GLN A 386 -21.08 20.94 -34.17
C GLN A 386 -20.64 19.64 -33.48
N ILE A 387 -19.48 19.07 -33.84
CA ILE A 387 -19.00 17.79 -33.29
C ILE A 387 -18.01 17.96 -32.13
N GLN A 388 -17.40 19.14 -31.98
CA GLN A 388 -16.43 19.47 -30.95
C GLN A 388 -16.82 19.06 -29.52
N PRO A 389 -18.05 19.34 -29.01
CA PRO A 389 -18.39 18.96 -27.63
C PRO A 389 -18.38 17.44 -27.42
N ILE A 390 -18.72 16.65 -28.44
CA ILE A 390 -18.67 15.18 -28.38
C ILE A 390 -17.23 14.69 -28.39
N LEU A 391 -16.35 15.31 -29.20
CA LEU A 391 -14.93 14.96 -29.24
C LEU A 391 -14.23 15.26 -27.92
N VAL A 392 -14.54 16.39 -27.27
CA VAL A 392 -14.00 16.75 -25.96
C VAL A 392 -14.42 15.72 -24.90
N GLN A 393 -15.69 15.33 -24.87
CA GLN A 393 -16.18 14.28 -23.95
C GLN A 393 -15.51 12.92 -24.23
N LYS A 394 -15.37 12.52 -25.49
CA LYS A 394 -14.61 11.30 -25.83
C LYS A 394 -13.16 11.38 -25.34
N GLN A 395 -12.52 12.55 -25.48
CA GLN A 395 -11.16 12.76 -25.02
C GLN A 395 -11.03 12.69 -23.50
N THR A 396 -12.00 13.22 -22.73
CA THR A 396 -12.01 13.10 -21.26
C THR A 396 -12.17 11.65 -20.82
N VAL A 397 -13.08 10.89 -21.46
CA VAL A 397 -13.25 9.47 -21.19
C VAL A 397 -11.96 8.69 -21.50
N ILE A 398 -11.33 8.91 -22.66
CA ILE A 398 -10.03 8.28 -23.00
C ILE A 398 -8.96 8.64 -21.96
N LYS A 399 -8.88 9.91 -21.54
CA LYS A 399 -7.91 10.38 -20.54
C LYS A 399 -8.12 9.68 -19.20
N ASN A 400 -9.36 9.56 -18.74
CA ASN A 400 -9.71 8.88 -17.50
C ASN A 400 -9.39 7.38 -17.56
N LEU A 401 -9.66 6.73 -18.69
CA LEU A 401 -9.31 5.34 -18.94
C LEU A 401 -7.79 5.12 -18.92
N LEU A 402 -7.02 5.95 -19.63
CA LEU A 402 -5.56 5.85 -19.64
C LEU A 402 -4.97 6.08 -18.24
N LYS A 403 -5.52 7.02 -17.46
CA LYS A 403 -5.16 7.22 -16.04
C LYS A 403 -5.46 5.97 -15.21
N LYS A 404 -6.65 5.37 -15.34
CA LYS A 404 -7.04 4.14 -14.64
C LYS A 404 -6.11 2.98 -15.01
N ARG A 405 -5.85 2.78 -16.31
CA ARG A 405 -4.91 1.78 -16.84
C ARG A 405 -3.51 1.95 -16.26
N GLN A 406 -3.01 3.18 -16.18
CA GLN A 406 -1.71 3.48 -15.59
C GLN A 406 -1.66 3.23 -14.08
N ARG A 407 -2.73 3.57 -13.34
CA ARG A 407 -2.84 3.27 -11.90
C ARG A 407 -2.78 1.76 -11.64
N ILE A 408 -3.55 0.97 -12.39
CA ILE A 408 -3.55 -0.49 -12.28
C ILE A 408 -2.17 -1.06 -12.62
N LYS A 409 -1.56 -0.59 -13.71
CA LYS A 409 -0.20 -0.99 -14.09
C LYS A 409 0.81 -0.71 -12.97
N LYS A 410 0.77 0.48 -12.36
CA LYS A 410 1.62 0.86 -11.21
C LYS A 410 1.38 -0.04 -10.00
N TYR A 411 0.11 -0.34 -9.69
CA TYR A 411 -0.26 -1.25 -8.61
C TYR A 411 0.30 -2.67 -8.83
N LEU A 412 0.15 -3.22 -10.03
CA LEU A 412 0.68 -4.54 -10.39
C LEU A 412 2.20 -4.59 -10.22
N TYR A 413 2.94 -3.57 -10.67
CA TYR A 413 4.39 -3.50 -10.42
C TYR A 413 4.72 -3.50 -8.94
N LYS A 414 4.05 -2.66 -8.14
CA LYS A 414 4.30 -2.59 -6.68
C LYS A 414 4.02 -3.94 -6.02
N LYS A 415 2.92 -4.61 -6.38
CA LYS A 415 2.55 -5.92 -5.83
C LYS A 415 3.57 -7.00 -6.21
N LEU A 416 4.01 -7.03 -7.47
CA LEU A 416 4.96 -8.03 -7.97
C LEU A 416 6.34 -7.84 -7.33
N TYR A 417 6.77 -6.59 -7.13
CA TYR A 417 7.98 -6.26 -6.37
C TYR A 417 7.89 -6.71 -4.90
N LEU A 418 6.76 -6.44 -4.23
CA LEU A 418 6.54 -6.89 -2.85
C LEU A 418 6.58 -8.42 -2.73
N LEU A 419 5.94 -9.13 -3.65
CA LEU A 419 5.94 -10.60 -3.69
C LEU A 419 7.35 -11.16 -3.89
N LYS A 420 8.14 -10.56 -4.79
CA LYS A 420 9.55 -10.90 -4.98
C LYS A 420 10.33 -10.79 -3.67
N ASN A 421 10.25 -9.64 -2.97
CA ASN A 421 10.98 -9.43 -1.73
C ASN A 421 10.55 -10.39 -0.61
N ARG A 422 9.24 -10.62 -0.45
CA ARG A 422 8.70 -11.57 0.53
C ARG A 422 9.14 -13.00 0.25
N SER A 423 9.14 -13.42 -1.03
CA SER A 423 9.61 -14.76 -1.42
C SER A 423 11.08 -14.96 -1.09
N LEU A 424 11.93 -13.95 -1.30
CA LEU A 424 13.34 -13.97 -0.91
C LEU A 424 13.53 -14.09 0.60
N GLN A 425 12.77 -13.31 1.38
CA GLN A 425 12.82 -13.38 2.84
C GLN A 425 12.40 -14.77 3.37
N LEU A 426 11.35 -15.36 2.81
CA LEU A 426 10.90 -16.71 3.19
C LEU A 426 11.97 -17.77 2.88
N ILE A 427 12.61 -17.69 1.72
CA ILE A 427 13.70 -18.61 1.35
C ILE A 427 14.90 -18.44 2.28
N ASN A 428 15.27 -17.21 2.64
CA ASN A 428 16.38 -16.96 3.55
C ASN A 428 16.07 -17.49 4.96
N LYS A 429 14.88 -17.20 5.51
CA LYS A 429 14.43 -17.76 6.80
C LYS A 429 14.38 -19.28 6.78
N GLY A 430 13.89 -19.84 5.68
CA GLY A 430 13.84 -21.28 5.46
C GLY A 430 15.22 -21.93 5.46
N LYS A 431 16.19 -21.33 4.76
CA LYS A 431 17.59 -21.78 4.78
C LYS A 431 18.18 -21.71 6.18
N GLN A 432 17.96 -20.60 6.90
CA GLN A 432 18.40 -20.44 8.30
C GLN A 432 17.80 -21.50 9.22
N LEU A 433 16.52 -21.84 9.02
CA LEU A 433 15.85 -22.88 9.79
C LEU A 433 16.45 -24.27 9.49
N ILE A 434 16.70 -24.59 8.22
CA ILE A 434 17.37 -25.83 7.81
C ILE A 434 18.77 -25.91 8.43
N THR A 435 19.55 -24.82 8.44
CA THR A 435 20.88 -24.82 9.07
C THR A 435 20.80 -25.01 10.58
N LYS A 436 19.81 -24.40 11.26
CA LYS A 436 19.58 -24.61 12.70
C LYS A 436 19.24 -26.07 13.01
N ILE A 437 18.35 -26.67 12.23
CA ILE A 437 17.96 -28.07 12.40
C ILE A 437 19.12 -29.02 12.13
N LYS A 438 19.96 -28.75 11.12
CA LYS A 438 21.16 -29.55 10.85
C LYS A 438 22.17 -29.52 11.99
N ASN A 439 22.37 -28.37 12.62
CA ASN A 439 23.38 -28.21 13.66
C ASN A 439 22.90 -28.68 15.05
N LYS A 440 21.60 -28.61 15.34
CA LYS A 440 21.02 -28.81 16.69
C LYS A 440 19.64 -29.49 16.62
N LYS A 441 19.58 -30.70 16.05
CA LYS A 441 18.31 -31.42 15.84
C LYS A 441 17.66 -31.84 17.17
N GLU A 442 18.43 -32.43 18.07
CA GLU A 442 17.97 -32.94 19.37
C GLU A 442 17.47 -31.80 20.26
N GLN A 443 18.28 -30.75 20.42
CA GLN A 443 17.90 -29.55 21.17
C GLN A 443 16.64 -28.87 20.59
N PHE A 444 16.38 -28.97 19.28
CA PHE A 444 15.17 -28.41 18.69
C PHE A 444 13.91 -29.22 19.07
N LEU A 445 13.99 -30.56 19.04
CA LEU A 445 12.90 -31.47 19.41
C LEU A 445 12.59 -31.40 20.91
N GLU A 446 13.63 -31.39 21.73
CA GLU A 446 13.52 -31.30 23.17
C GLU A 446 12.81 -30.01 23.61
N ASN A 447 13.21 -28.86 23.05
CA ASN A 447 12.53 -27.58 23.30
C ASN A 447 11.05 -27.59 22.88
N THR A 448 10.70 -28.28 21.79
CA THR A 448 9.29 -28.39 21.39
C THR A 448 8.50 -29.28 22.34
N TYR A 449 9.09 -30.36 22.82
CA TYR A 449 8.48 -31.25 23.80
C TYR A 449 8.24 -30.54 25.14
N ILE A 450 9.24 -29.80 25.62
CA ILE A 450 9.13 -28.96 26.83
C ILE A 450 7.96 -27.98 26.71
N LEU A 451 7.81 -27.30 25.57
CA LEU A 451 6.70 -26.35 25.35
C LEU A 451 5.32 -27.03 25.30
N ILE A 452 5.24 -28.23 24.74
CA ILE A 452 3.99 -29.01 24.68
C ILE A 452 3.61 -29.51 26.09
N ASN A 453 4.57 -29.99 26.87
CA ASN A 453 4.34 -30.42 28.25
C ASN A 453 4.01 -29.24 29.17
N ALA A 454 4.67 -28.09 28.99
CA ALA A 454 4.30 -26.86 29.68
C ALA A 454 2.86 -26.44 29.34
N ARG A 455 2.39 -26.67 28.10
CA ARG A 455 1.00 -26.41 27.72
C ARG A 455 0.02 -27.34 28.43
N SER A 456 0.26 -28.66 28.41
CA SER A 456 -0.66 -29.63 29.01
C SER A 456 -0.80 -29.44 30.52
N THR A 457 0.33 -29.34 31.21
CA THR A 457 0.38 -29.10 32.67
C THR A 457 -0.30 -27.78 33.05
N PHE A 458 -0.11 -26.73 32.27
CA PHE A 458 -0.75 -25.44 32.53
C PHE A 458 -2.26 -25.49 32.28
N LEU A 459 -2.70 -26.15 31.20
CA LEU A 459 -4.14 -26.33 30.90
C LEU A 459 -4.84 -27.08 32.04
N GLN A 460 -4.26 -28.18 32.51
CA GLN A 460 -4.78 -28.93 33.67
C GLN A 460 -4.88 -28.02 34.91
N LYS A 461 -3.80 -27.30 35.27
CA LYS A 461 -3.80 -26.37 36.41
C LYS A 461 -4.77 -25.20 36.26
N THR A 462 -5.13 -24.79 35.04
CA THR A 462 -6.15 -23.74 34.83
C THR A 462 -7.56 -24.28 34.87
N GLN A 463 -7.77 -25.52 34.41
CA GLN A 463 -9.06 -26.18 34.44
C GLN A 463 -9.52 -26.42 35.88
N THR A 464 -8.64 -26.93 36.75
CA THR A 464 -8.93 -27.11 38.17
C THR A 464 -9.30 -25.80 38.88
N LEU A 465 -8.62 -24.68 38.55
CA LEU A 465 -8.96 -23.36 39.08
C LEU A 465 -10.31 -22.84 38.57
N LEU A 466 -10.66 -23.13 37.31
CA LEU A 466 -11.95 -22.73 36.72
C LEU A 466 -13.11 -23.54 37.30
N GLU A 467 -12.93 -24.83 37.55
CA GLU A 467 -13.91 -25.68 38.23
C GLU A 467 -14.18 -25.17 39.65
N LYS A 468 -13.13 -24.92 40.44
CA LYS A 468 -13.25 -24.31 41.77
C LYS A 468 -13.92 -22.94 41.75
N TYR A 469 -13.65 -22.13 40.71
CA TYR A 469 -14.30 -20.84 40.53
C TYR A 469 -15.81 -20.96 40.25
N LYS A 470 -16.20 -21.91 39.39
CA LYS A 470 -17.62 -22.19 39.09
C LYS A 470 -18.38 -22.63 40.34
N GLU A 471 -17.78 -23.52 41.13
CA GLU A 471 -18.35 -24.01 42.39
C GLU A 471 -18.60 -22.86 43.38
N LEU A 472 -17.61 -22.00 43.59
CA LEU A 472 -17.73 -20.84 44.48
C LEU A 472 -18.78 -19.82 44.02
N ILE A 473 -18.94 -19.63 42.70
CA ILE A 473 -20.02 -18.80 42.16
C ILE A 473 -21.38 -19.42 42.42
N GLY A 474 -21.54 -20.74 42.19
CA GLY A 474 -22.77 -21.46 42.51
C GLY A 474 -23.16 -21.28 43.99
N ASN A 475 -22.20 -21.50 44.88
CA ASN A 475 -22.38 -21.30 46.33
C ASN A 475 -22.77 -19.85 46.67
N LYS A 476 -22.13 -18.86 46.04
CA LYS A 476 -22.48 -17.44 46.21
C LYS A 476 -23.90 -17.13 45.74
N MET A 477 -24.35 -17.69 44.61
CA MET A 477 -25.70 -17.48 44.09
C MET A 477 -26.75 -18.06 45.04
N ASN A 478 -26.52 -19.27 45.54
CA ASN A 478 -27.39 -19.94 46.52
C ASN A 478 -27.48 -19.17 47.84
N ILE A 479 -26.36 -18.62 48.32
CA ILE A 479 -26.35 -17.81 49.55
C ILE A 479 -27.00 -16.44 49.31
N SER A 480 -26.83 -15.85 48.12
CA SER A 480 -27.44 -14.58 47.75
C SER A 480 -28.98 -14.67 47.66
N SER A 481 -29.53 -15.77 47.14
CA SER A 481 -30.98 -16.00 47.13
C SER A 481 -31.53 -16.15 48.54
N LYS A 482 -30.90 -16.97 49.39
CA LYS A 482 -31.24 -17.10 50.83
C LYS A 482 -31.19 -15.74 51.55
N PHE A 483 -30.18 -14.93 51.26
CA PHE A 483 -30.00 -13.59 51.82
C PHE A 483 -31.12 -12.62 51.40
N LYS A 484 -31.57 -12.66 50.14
CA LYS A 484 -32.71 -11.86 49.66
C LYS A 484 -34.01 -12.23 50.38
N ILE A 485 -34.30 -13.53 50.49
CA ILE A 485 -35.50 -14.04 51.18
C ILE A 485 -35.51 -13.57 52.64
N LEU A 486 -34.37 -13.69 53.35
CA LEU A 486 -34.27 -13.23 54.73
C LEU A 486 -34.44 -11.72 54.87
N LYS A 487 -33.91 -10.93 53.92
CA LYS A 487 -34.10 -9.47 53.92
C LYS A 487 -35.57 -9.08 53.77
N GLU A 488 -36.31 -9.77 52.91
CA GLU A 488 -37.75 -9.55 52.73
C GLU A 488 -38.55 -9.95 53.97
N ASN A 489 -38.23 -11.09 54.57
CA ASN A 489 -38.86 -11.56 55.81
C ASN A 489 -38.63 -10.58 56.96
N LEU A 490 -37.41 -10.05 57.10
CA LEU A 490 -37.07 -9.05 58.12
C LEU A 490 -37.86 -7.75 57.91
N LYS A 491 -38.04 -7.28 56.66
CA LYS A 491 -38.92 -6.14 56.36
C LYS A 491 -40.37 -6.40 56.76
N LYS A 492 -40.91 -7.59 56.44
CA LYS A 492 -42.28 -7.99 56.81
C LYS A 492 -42.47 -7.99 58.33
N LEU A 493 -41.49 -8.52 59.09
CA LEU A 493 -41.54 -8.53 60.55
C LEU A 493 -41.49 -7.12 61.16
N ILE A 494 -40.65 -6.23 60.63
CA ILE A 494 -40.57 -4.84 61.08
C ILE A 494 -41.90 -4.09 60.83
N LEU A 495 -42.51 -4.28 59.66
CA LEU A 495 -43.82 -3.69 59.34
C LEU A 495 -44.91 -4.20 60.30
N LYS A 496 -44.96 -5.51 60.56
CA LYS A 496 -45.88 -6.10 61.55
C LYS A 496 -45.68 -5.50 62.94
N LYS A 497 -44.42 -5.34 63.38
CA LYS A 497 -44.08 -4.70 64.65
C LYS A 497 -44.59 -3.25 64.71
N GLN A 498 -44.39 -2.47 63.66
CA GLN A 498 -44.86 -1.06 63.60
C GLN A 498 -46.38 -0.95 63.68
N MET A 499 -47.11 -1.79 62.94
CA MET A 499 -48.57 -1.84 63.01
C MET A 499 -49.06 -2.17 64.42
N LEU A 500 -48.45 -3.15 65.08
CA LEU A 500 -48.83 -3.58 66.42
C LEU A 500 -48.53 -2.52 67.50
N ILE A 501 -47.41 -1.80 67.37
CA ILE A 501 -47.10 -0.65 68.24
C ILE A 501 -48.17 0.44 68.12
N ASN A 502 -48.63 0.76 66.91
CA ASN A 502 -49.68 1.75 66.71
C ASN A 502 -51.00 1.34 67.37
N VAL A 503 -51.37 0.05 67.27
CA VAL A 503 -52.55 -0.51 67.95
C VAL A 503 -52.42 -0.40 69.47
N LEU A 504 -51.25 -0.74 70.03
CA LEU A 504 -50.99 -0.62 71.46
C LEU A 504 -51.11 0.83 71.95
N ILE A 505 -50.56 1.80 71.21
CA ILE A 505 -50.66 3.23 71.55
C ILE A 505 -52.12 3.67 71.56
N ASN A 506 -52.90 3.29 70.55
CA ASN A 506 -54.31 3.67 70.45
C ASN A 506 -55.16 3.05 71.57
N ASN A 507 -54.95 1.76 71.87
CA ASN A 507 -55.66 1.08 72.94
C ASN A 507 -55.28 1.63 74.33
N LYS A 508 -54.01 2.01 74.55
CA LYS A 508 -53.60 2.70 75.79
C LYS A 508 -54.27 4.06 75.97
N LYS A 509 -54.46 4.82 74.88
CA LYS A 509 -55.19 6.11 74.92
C LYS A 509 -56.66 5.89 75.31
N LYS A 510 -57.34 4.94 74.65
CA LYS A 510 -58.74 4.58 74.98
C LYS A 510 -58.90 4.10 76.43
N LEU A 511 -57.94 3.31 76.93
CA LEU A 511 -57.97 2.87 78.33
C LEU A 511 -57.92 4.06 79.31
N LYS A 512 -57.05 5.05 79.05
CA LYS A 512 -56.96 6.27 79.88
C LYS A 512 -58.27 7.07 79.87
N GLU A 513 -58.90 7.21 78.70
CA GLU A 513 -60.19 7.89 78.58
C GLU A 513 -61.29 7.18 79.38
N LEU A 514 -61.35 5.84 79.32
CA LEU A 514 -62.31 5.04 80.09
C LEU A 514 -62.03 5.10 81.60
N GLN A 515 -60.76 5.12 82.02
CA GLN A 515 -60.37 5.30 83.42
C GLN A 515 -60.85 6.65 83.98
N LEU A 516 -60.66 7.73 83.22
CA LEU A 516 -61.15 9.06 83.60
C LEU A 516 -62.68 9.09 83.74
N MET A 517 -63.41 8.46 82.81
CA MET A 517 -64.86 8.36 82.92
C MET A 517 -65.30 7.56 84.16
N LEU A 518 -64.57 6.51 84.53
CA LEU A 518 -64.89 5.70 85.70
C LEU A 518 -64.70 6.47 87.02
N ILE A 519 -63.65 7.30 87.13
CA ILE A 519 -63.43 8.18 88.29
C ILE A 519 -64.61 9.15 88.45
N ILE A 520 -64.99 9.83 87.38
CA ILE A 520 -66.12 10.76 87.35
C ILE A 520 -67.41 10.06 87.81
N ILE A 521 -67.70 8.87 87.27
CA ILE A 521 -68.90 8.09 87.64
C ILE A 521 -68.86 7.67 89.12
N SER A 522 -67.68 7.32 89.65
CA SER A 522 -67.52 6.91 91.05
C SER A 522 -67.73 8.05 92.05
N GLU A 523 -67.22 9.24 91.75
CA GLU A 523 -67.46 10.46 92.54
C GLU A 523 -68.94 10.84 92.53
N PHE A 524 -69.60 10.77 91.37
CA PHE A 524 -71.04 11.01 91.27
C PHE A 524 -71.87 9.99 92.04
N LEU A 525 -71.47 8.70 92.06
CA LEU A 525 -72.11 7.67 92.87
C LEU A 525 -71.90 7.90 94.37
N GLN A 526 -70.70 8.28 94.81
CA GLN A 526 -70.43 8.65 96.20
C GLN A 526 -71.29 9.84 96.62
N LEU A 527 -71.38 10.89 95.80
CA LEU A 527 -72.24 12.05 96.05
C LEU A 527 -73.72 11.67 96.15
N LYS A 528 -74.19 10.76 95.29
CA LYS A 528 -75.57 10.25 95.33
C LYS A 528 -75.84 9.41 96.58
N ASN A 529 -74.88 8.58 97.00
CA ASN A 529 -75.02 7.67 98.13
C ASN A 529 -74.91 8.39 99.49
N LEU A 530 -73.93 9.29 99.65
CA LEU A 530 -73.79 10.13 100.85
C LEU A 530 -75.07 10.94 101.12
N LYS A 531 -75.68 11.49 100.06
CA LYS A 531 -76.91 12.28 100.19
C LYS A 531 -78.15 11.42 100.47
N LYS A 532 -78.18 10.16 100.03
CA LYS A 532 -79.20 9.17 100.41
C LYS A 532 -79.07 8.72 101.87
N GLN A 533 -77.84 8.50 102.36
CA GLN A 533 -77.58 8.06 103.74
C GLN A 533 -77.92 9.13 104.79
N GLN A 534 -77.90 10.42 104.42
CA GLN A 534 -78.41 11.52 105.26
C GLN A 534 -79.95 11.63 105.31
N GLY A 535 -80.71 10.64 104.83
CA GLY A 535 -82.19 10.60 104.91
C GLY A 535 -82.94 11.54 103.96
N LYS A 536 -82.28 12.20 103.00
CA LYS A 536 -82.90 13.20 102.10
C LYS A 536 -83.44 12.55 100.81
N LYS A 537 -84.68 12.89 100.40
CA LYS A 537 -85.29 12.41 99.14
C LYS A 537 -84.56 12.99 97.91
N VAL A 538 -84.17 12.12 96.98
CA VAL A 538 -83.43 12.47 95.75
C VAL A 538 -84.30 12.20 94.52
N PHE A 539 -84.65 13.25 93.76
CA PHE A 539 -85.49 13.13 92.56
C PHE A 539 -84.67 13.29 91.27
N SER A 540 -85.05 12.56 90.22
CA SER A 540 -84.46 12.73 88.88
C SER A 540 -85.45 13.43 87.95
N ILE A 541 -85.06 14.59 87.41
CA ILE A 541 -85.93 15.42 86.57
C ILE A 541 -85.36 15.48 85.14
N SER A 542 -86.26 15.56 84.15
CA SER A 542 -85.88 15.78 82.74
C SER A 542 -85.39 17.22 82.54
N TYR A 543 -84.47 17.46 81.60
CA TYR A 543 -83.91 18.81 81.40
C TYR A 543 -85.00 19.85 81.09
N LYS A 544 -86.07 19.44 80.39
CA LYS A 544 -87.22 20.30 80.06
C LYS A 544 -87.98 20.77 81.31
N ASN A 545 -88.18 19.87 82.29
CA ASN A 545 -88.85 20.23 83.55
C ASN A 545 -87.92 21.00 84.51
N PHE A 546 -86.60 20.83 84.37
CA PHE A 546 -85.60 21.60 85.13
C PHE A 546 -85.61 23.09 84.77
N VAL A 547 -85.74 23.43 83.49
CA VAL A 547 -85.82 24.83 83.02
C VAL A 547 -87.10 25.52 83.52
N ASN A 548 -88.22 24.80 83.56
CA ASN A 548 -89.48 25.36 84.10
C ASN A 548 -89.37 25.70 85.59
N ILE A 549 -88.71 24.86 86.39
CA ILE A 549 -88.53 25.07 87.83
C ILE A 549 -87.55 26.22 88.13
N SER A 550 -86.55 26.48 87.27
CA SER A 550 -85.61 27.60 87.49
C SER A 550 -86.16 28.98 87.13
N SER A 551 -87.31 29.06 86.46
CA SER A 551 -87.92 30.32 86.00
C SER A 551 -88.80 31.02 87.04
N GLN A 552 -89.27 30.29 88.07
CA GLN A 552 -89.95 30.86 89.23
C GLN A 552 -88.89 31.31 90.24
N LYS A 553 -88.73 32.64 90.43
CA LYS A 553 -87.74 33.25 91.35
C LYS A 553 -88.02 32.87 92.82
N LEU A 554 -87.54 31.71 93.24
CA LEU A 554 -87.31 31.33 94.63
C LEU A 554 -85.80 31.29 94.87
N ASN A 555 -85.30 32.11 95.79
CA ASN A 555 -83.90 32.07 96.25
C ASN A 555 -83.60 30.68 96.83
N SER A 556 -83.00 29.79 96.03
CA SER A 556 -82.56 28.48 96.49
C SER A 556 -81.17 28.13 95.96
N SER A 557 -80.19 28.17 96.87
CA SER A 557 -78.79 27.80 96.69
C SER A 557 -78.56 26.28 96.60
N TRP A 558 -79.57 25.48 96.23
CA TRP A 558 -79.54 24.00 96.36
C TRP A 558 -79.95 23.22 95.11
N ILE A 559 -80.01 23.89 93.96
CA ILE A 559 -80.19 23.26 92.64
C ILE A 559 -78.82 23.24 91.95
N ILE A 560 -78.29 22.06 91.61
CA ILE A 560 -77.02 21.93 90.88
C ILE A 560 -77.37 21.88 89.38
N PRO A 561 -77.19 22.96 88.62
CA PRO A 561 -77.40 22.94 87.18
C PRO A 561 -76.34 22.05 86.52
N ASN A 562 -76.68 21.54 85.34
CA ASN A 562 -75.69 20.91 84.49
C ASN A 562 -74.61 21.96 84.17
N PRO A 563 -73.31 21.71 84.45
CA PRO A 563 -72.28 22.73 84.27
C PRO A 563 -72.24 23.15 82.79
N PRO A 564 -72.12 24.46 82.48
CA PRO A 564 -71.92 24.93 81.12
C PRO A 564 -70.72 24.23 80.48
N THR A 565 -70.73 24.04 79.16
CA THR A 565 -69.61 23.43 78.40
C THR A 565 -68.26 24.11 78.70
N VAL A 566 -68.27 25.41 79.01
CA VAL A 566 -67.10 26.19 79.44
C VAL A 566 -66.56 25.74 80.80
N VAL A 567 -67.43 25.38 81.76
CA VAL A 567 -67.04 24.86 83.07
C VAL A 567 -66.55 23.42 82.94
N LEU A 568 -67.18 22.60 82.09
CA LEU A 568 -66.68 21.26 81.76
C LEU A 568 -65.27 21.33 81.17
N ASN A 569 -65.01 22.29 80.27
CA ASN A 569 -63.70 22.55 79.71
C ASN A 569 -62.71 23.12 80.73
N LYS A 570 -63.15 23.95 81.69
CA LYS A 570 -62.31 24.41 82.81
C LYS A 570 -61.96 23.27 83.75
N ILE A 571 -62.88 22.35 84.05
CA ILE A 571 -62.63 21.13 84.84
C ILE A 571 -61.63 20.24 84.10
N ILE A 572 -61.80 20.04 82.78
CA ILE A 572 -60.84 19.33 81.94
C ILE A 572 -59.47 20.01 81.96
N ASN A 573 -59.40 21.35 81.92
CA ASN A 573 -58.14 22.09 82.02
C ASN A 573 -57.49 22.04 83.41
N ILE A 574 -58.28 22.04 84.48
CA ILE A 574 -57.81 21.88 85.87
C ILE A 574 -57.30 20.45 86.09
N LEU A 575 -58.00 19.44 85.55
CA LEU A 575 -57.54 18.05 85.56
C LEU A 575 -56.28 17.87 84.70
N LYS A 576 -56.18 18.56 83.57
CA LYS A 576 -54.98 18.59 82.72
C LYS A 576 -53.79 19.20 83.47
N LYS A 577 -53.98 20.34 84.15
CA LYS A 577 -52.96 20.97 85.02
C LYS A 577 -52.57 20.11 86.21
N LYS A 578 -53.51 19.37 86.83
CA LYS A 578 -53.23 18.51 87.99
C LYS A 578 -52.49 17.22 87.61
N TYR A 579 -52.72 16.68 86.42
CA TYR A 579 -52.01 15.50 85.90
C TYR A 579 -50.73 15.82 85.12
N GLU A 580 -50.52 17.06 84.67
CA GLU A 580 -49.26 17.48 84.04
C GLU A 580 -48.07 17.47 85.04
N ASN A 581 -48.32 17.70 86.34
CA ASN A 581 -47.26 17.63 87.37
C ASN A 581 -46.85 16.20 87.78
N VAL A 582 -47.61 15.17 87.41
CA VAL A 582 -47.24 13.74 87.66
C VAL A 582 -46.32 13.19 86.56
N ILE A 583 -46.13 13.93 85.46
CA ILE A 583 -45.39 13.45 84.28
C ILE A 583 -43.88 13.74 84.37
N GLN A 584 -43.40 14.36 85.47
CA GLN A 584 -41.96 14.56 85.71
C GLN A 584 -41.53 14.03 87.08
N GLY A 585 -41.11 12.76 87.13
CA GLY A 585 -40.35 12.20 88.26
C GLY A 585 -40.52 10.69 88.45
N ASN A 586 -39.46 9.90 88.21
CA ASN A 586 -39.38 8.47 88.52
C ASN A 586 -39.08 8.23 90.02
N ASN A 587 -39.48 7.02 90.48
CA ASN A 587 -39.07 6.27 91.69
C ASN A 587 -39.91 6.38 92.98
N SER A 588 -40.38 5.19 93.40
CA SER A 588 -40.51 4.63 94.77
C SER A 588 -41.23 5.37 95.90
N THR A 589 -41.86 4.52 96.74
CA THR A 589 -42.24 4.66 98.17
C THR A 589 -43.70 4.92 98.52
N ASN A 590 -44.13 4.17 99.55
CA ASN A 590 -45.36 4.22 100.33
C ASN A 590 -45.74 5.65 100.75
N PHE A 591 -47.01 5.90 101.09
CA PHE A 591 -47.37 6.51 102.37
C PHE A 591 -48.90 6.49 102.61
N GLU A 592 -49.23 6.26 103.87
CA GLU A 592 -50.55 6.07 104.46
C GLU A 592 -51.34 7.37 104.66
N SER A 593 -52.64 7.18 104.95
CA SER A 593 -53.53 7.94 105.84
C SER A 593 -53.40 9.46 105.94
N LEU A 594 -54.51 10.16 105.69
CA LEU A 594 -54.88 11.34 106.48
C LEU A 594 -56.41 11.36 106.67
N THR A 595 -56.79 11.08 107.91
CA THR A 595 -58.08 11.32 108.54
C THR A 595 -58.36 12.82 108.65
N PHE A 596 -59.65 13.18 108.74
CA PHE A 596 -60.07 14.37 109.47
C PHE A 596 -61.26 13.98 110.36
N GLN A 597 -61.03 14.05 111.68
CA GLN A 597 -62.03 13.89 112.72
C GLN A 597 -62.88 15.15 112.89
N GLN A 598 -64.02 14.92 113.53
CA GLN A 598 -65.17 15.76 113.82
C GLN A 598 -64.84 17.07 114.55
N ASN A 599 -65.73 18.08 114.48
CA ASN A 599 -66.59 18.36 115.64
C ASN A 599 -67.61 19.52 115.48
N ASN A 600 -68.72 19.30 116.21
CA ASN A 600 -69.66 20.23 116.86
C ASN A 600 -70.91 20.79 116.11
N GLN A 601 -72.07 20.21 116.47
CA GLN A 601 -73.21 20.83 117.19
C GLN A 601 -73.60 22.27 116.78
N ILE A 602 -74.86 22.71 116.52
CA ILE A 602 -76.20 22.35 117.04
C ILE A 602 -77.30 23.05 116.20
N LYS A 603 -78.47 22.40 116.07
CA LYS A 603 -79.88 22.87 115.85
C LYS A 603 -80.26 23.90 114.75
N SER A 604 -81.06 23.45 113.77
CA SER A 604 -82.53 23.70 113.66
C SER A 604 -83.05 23.40 112.24
N GLU A 605 -84.30 22.96 112.17
CA GLU A 605 -84.94 22.22 111.08
C GLU A 605 -85.41 23.09 109.90
N LYS A 606 -85.25 22.57 108.67
CA LYS A 606 -86.21 22.60 107.55
C LYS A 606 -85.69 21.73 106.40
N GLU A 607 -86.52 20.80 105.94
CA GLU A 607 -86.21 19.72 104.98
C GLU A 607 -85.60 20.24 103.66
N LYS A 608 -84.54 19.59 103.15
CA LYS A 608 -83.84 19.95 101.90
C LYS A 608 -83.88 18.80 100.88
N VAL A 609 -84.56 19.00 99.75
CA VAL A 609 -84.66 18.05 98.61
C VAL A 609 -83.55 18.32 97.57
N PHE A 610 -82.93 17.27 97.01
CA PHE A 610 -81.89 17.38 95.97
C PHE A 610 -82.33 16.75 94.64
N VAL A 611 -82.08 17.45 93.52
CA VAL A 611 -82.48 17.02 92.17
C VAL A 611 -81.26 16.71 91.29
N PHE A 612 -81.26 15.56 90.61
CA PHE A 612 -80.26 15.20 89.58
C PHE A 612 -80.90 15.11 88.18
N SER A 613 -80.10 15.30 87.12
CA SER A 613 -80.60 15.13 85.75
C SER A 613 -80.78 13.66 85.37
N LYS A 614 -81.86 13.35 84.62
CA LYS A 614 -82.14 11.98 84.14
C LYS A 614 -81.02 11.44 83.23
N LEU A 615 -80.31 12.31 82.51
CA LEU A 615 -79.18 11.94 81.66
C LEU A 615 -77.97 11.47 82.48
N LEU A 616 -77.66 12.18 83.58
CA LEU A 616 -76.60 11.79 84.51
C LEU A 616 -76.94 10.44 85.17
N THR A 617 -78.22 10.18 85.50
CA THR A 617 -78.63 8.87 86.01
C THR A 617 -78.51 7.75 84.96
N LYS A 618 -78.80 8.01 83.68
CA LYS A 618 -78.57 7.06 82.57
C LYS A 618 -77.08 6.78 82.39
N PHE A 619 -76.23 7.80 82.50
CA PHE A 619 -74.79 7.66 82.44
C PHE A 619 -74.24 6.79 83.59
N MET A 620 -74.82 6.87 84.80
CA MET A 620 -74.43 5.97 85.91
C MET A 620 -74.70 4.48 85.62
N TYR A 621 -75.75 4.13 84.87
CA TYR A 621 -76.03 2.73 84.50
C TYR A 621 -74.98 2.14 83.55
N SER A 622 -74.20 2.98 82.85
CA SER A 622 -73.13 2.52 81.94
C SER A 622 -71.85 2.03 82.65
N LEU A 623 -71.78 2.11 83.98
CA LEU A 623 -70.59 1.72 84.76
C LEU A 623 -70.17 0.26 84.56
N SER A 624 -71.14 -0.66 84.53
CA SER A 624 -70.86 -2.10 84.34
C SER A 624 -70.24 -2.35 82.96
N PHE A 625 -70.78 -1.68 81.94
CA PHE A 625 -70.28 -1.74 80.56
C PHE A 625 -68.86 -1.17 80.45
N ILE A 626 -68.57 -0.02 81.06
CA ILE A 626 -67.23 0.59 81.06
C ILE A 626 -66.22 -0.33 81.77
N LYS A 627 -66.58 -0.93 82.92
CA LYS A 627 -65.72 -1.89 83.63
C LYS A 627 -65.43 -3.14 82.80
N LEU A 628 -66.45 -3.71 82.15
CA LEU A 628 -66.30 -4.87 81.30
C LEU A 628 -65.45 -4.55 80.07
N HIS A 629 -65.66 -3.40 79.44
CA HIS A 629 -64.89 -2.98 78.28
C HIS A 629 -63.42 -2.70 78.64
N MET A 630 -63.14 -2.09 79.80
CA MET A 630 -61.78 -1.95 80.32
C MET A 630 -61.09 -3.29 80.57
N LYS A 631 -61.79 -4.28 81.15
CA LYS A 631 -61.24 -5.63 81.32
C LYS A 631 -60.87 -6.25 79.96
N THR A 632 -61.74 -6.15 78.96
CA THR A 632 -61.46 -6.64 77.61
C THR A 632 -60.27 -5.92 76.95
N LEU A 633 -60.16 -4.59 77.14
CA LEU A 633 -59.05 -3.80 76.60
C LEU A 633 -57.72 -4.10 77.30
N ASN A 634 -57.71 -4.31 78.62
CA ASN A 634 -56.52 -4.73 79.36
C ASN A 634 -56.02 -6.10 78.88
N PHE A 635 -56.93 -7.07 78.73
CA PHE A 635 -56.59 -8.38 78.18
C PHE A 635 -56.01 -8.28 76.75
N GLN A 636 -56.60 -7.42 75.90
CA GLN A 636 -56.06 -7.14 74.57
C GLN A 636 -54.69 -6.45 74.61
N LEU A 637 -54.44 -5.56 75.58
CA LEU A 637 -53.15 -4.89 75.75
C LEU A 637 -52.07 -5.88 76.18
N GLU A 638 -52.36 -6.78 77.13
CA GLU A 638 -51.43 -7.83 77.58
C GLU A 638 -51.09 -8.79 76.44
N ASN A 639 -52.10 -9.31 75.73
CA ASN A 639 -51.87 -10.22 74.60
C ASN A 639 -51.03 -9.56 73.49
N ASN A 640 -51.33 -8.31 73.13
CA ASN A 640 -50.54 -7.57 72.15
C ASN A 640 -49.11 -7.29 72.64
N GLN A 641 -48.88 -7.05 73.94
CA GLN A 641 -47.53 -6.90 74.51
C GLN A 641 -46.72 -8.21 74.44
N HIS A 642 -47.34 -9.36 74.71
CA HIS A 642 -46.70 -10.66 74.52
C HIS A 642 -46.35 -10.92 73.05
N GLN A 643 -47.25 -10.58 72.12
CA GLN A 643 -46.97 -10.67 70.68
C GLN A 643 -45.81 -9.76 70.25
N LEU A 644 -45.69 -8.56 70.84
CA LEU A 644 -44.57 -7.65 70.58
C LEU A 644 -43.23 -8.24 71.02
N SER A 645 -43.16 -8.83 72.23
CA SER A 645 -41.96 -9.50 72.73
C SER A 645 -41.56 -10.69 71.85
N ASN A 646 -42.53 -11.48 71.39
CA ASN A 646 -42.28 -12.60 70.47
C ASN A 646 -41.77 -12.11 69.11
N LEU A 647 -42.33 -11.03 68.56
CA LEU A 647 -41.82 -10.40 67.33
C LEU A 647 -40.39 -9.89 67.50
N ASP A 648 -40.04 -9.33 68.67
CA ASP A 648 -38.67 -8.86 68.95
C ASP A 648 -37.65 -10.00 69.05
N LYS A 649 -38.04 -11.13 69.65
CA LYS A 649 -37.22 -12.36 69.62
C LYS A 649 -37.02 -12.89 68.19
N GLN A 650 -38.06 -12.82 67.34
CA GLN A 650 -37.96 -13.21 65.93
C GLN A 650 -37.10 -12.24 65.10
N ILE A 651 -37.20 -10.93 65.34
CA ILE A 651 -36.38 -9.92 64.65
C ILE A 651 -34.91 -10.08 65.04
N THR A 652 -34.60 -10.24 66.33
CA THR A 652 -33.20 -10.39 66.79
C THR A 652 -32.55 -11.68 66.28
N SER A 653 -33.27 -12.81 66.27
CA SER A 653 -32.78 -14.08 65.69
C SER A 653 -32.57 -13.98 64.17
N THR A 654 -33.50 -13.37 63.42
CA THR A 654 -33.35 -13.15 61.97
C THR A 654 -32.21 -12.18 61.64
N GLN A 655 -31.97 -11.15 62.47
CA GLN A 655 -30.82 -10.24 62.34
C GLN A 655 -29.48 -10.95 62.55
N LYS A 656 -29.37 -11.84 63.55
CA LYS A 656 -28.16 -12.66 63.76
C LYS A 656 -27.87 -13.56 62.55
N ASN A 657 -28.91 -14.23 62.01
CA ASN A 657 -28.79 -15.06 60.82
C ASN A 657 -28.37 -14.25 59.58
N PHE A 658 -28.91 -13.03 59.43
CA PHE A 658 -28.54 -12.11 58.37
C PHE A 658 -27.05 -11.71 58.44
N LEU A 659 -26.56 -11.38 59.64
CA LEU A 659 -25.14 -11.02 59.85
C LEU A 659 -24.20 -12.20 59.54
N ASN A 660 -24.57 -13.42 59.95
CA ASN A 660 -23.79 -14.62 59.65
C ASN A 660 -23.67 -14.87 58.14
N LEU A 661 -24.79 -14.83 57.41
CA LEU A 661 -24.77 -14.98 55.95
C LEU A 661 -23.98 -13.87 55.24
N LYS A 662 -24.03 -12.63 55.75
CA LYS A 662 -23.21 -11.51 55.24
C LYS A 662 -21.72 -11.81 55.39
N ASN A 663 -21.29 -12.37 56.53
CA ASN A 663 -19.90 -12.75 56.76
C ASN A 663 -19.45 -13.89 55.83
N ILE A 664 -20.30 -14.89 55.61
CA ILE A 664 -20.02 -15.99 54.66
C ILE A 664 -19.89 -15.44 53.23
N LEU A 665 -20.79 -14.56 52.81
CA LEU A 665 -20.73 -13.91 51.49
C LEU A 665 -19.43 -13.13 51.30
N ASN A 666 -18.96 -12.42 52.34
CA ASN A 666 -17.69 -11.69 52.33
C ASN A 666 -16.49 -12.64 52.21
N LYS A 667 -16.48 -13.76 52.94
CA LYS A 667 -15.43 -14.80 52.83
C LYS A 667 -15.38 -15.39 51.41
N LEU A 668 -16.54 -15.72 50.83
CA LEU A 668 -16.63 -16.22 49.45
C LEU A 668 -16.13 -15.20 48.43
N ASN A 669 -16.50 -13.93 48.57
CA ASN A 669 -16.02 -12.87 47.68
C ASN A 669 -14.49 -12.71 47.73
N LYS A 670 -13.87 -12.83 48.91
CA LYS A 670 -12.40 -12.83 49.05
C LYS A 670 -11.76 -14.01 48.31
N GLN A 671 -12.29 -15.22 48.47
CA GLN A 671 -11.78 -16.42 47.78
C GLN A 671 -11.94 -16.32 46.25
N ILE A 672 -13.09 -15.86 45.77
CA ILE A 672 -13.37 -15.62 44.35
C ILE A 672 -12.37 -14.60 43.78
N ASN A 673 -12.10 -13.51 44.50
CA ASN A 673 -11.13 -12.50 44.06
C ASN A 673 -9.70 -13.06 44.02
N LEU A 674 -9.30 -13.90 44.98
CA LEU A 674 -8.00 -14.55 44.99
C LEU A 674 -7.79 -15.52 43.82
N ILE A 675 -8.86 -16.20 43.38
CA ILE A 675 -8.81 -17.05 42.17
C ILE A 675 -8.76 -16.18 40.91
N LYS A 676 -9.51 -15.07 40.85
CA LYS A 676 -9.46 -14.11 39.73
C LYS A 676 -8.07 -13.51 39.54
N THR A 677 -7.38 -13.11 40.61
CA THR A 677 -6.02 -12.57 40.52
C THR A 677 -5.03 -13.63 40.03
N LYS A 678 -5.14 -14.88 40.51
CA LYS A 678 -4.35 -16.03 40.02
C LYS A 678 -4.61 -16.36 38.54
N LEU A 679 -5.86 -16.25 38.07
CA LEU A 679 -6.19 -16.44 36.65
C LEU A 679 -5.67 -15.29 35.77
N ASN A 680 -5.73 -14.05 36.27
CA ASN A 680 -5.24 -12.87 35.55
C ASN A 680 -3.72 -12.89 35.37
N SER A 681 -2.93 -13.25 36.39
CA SER A 681 -1.47 -13.37 36.26
C SER A 681 -1.07 -14.45 35.26
N LYS A 682 -1.82 -15.55 35.22
CA LYS A 682 -1.65 -16.65 34.26
C LYS A 682 -1.95 -16.28 32.80
N LYS A 683 -2.77 -15.26 32.55
CA LYS A 683 -3.16 -14.84 31.18
C LYS A 683 -1.97 -14.42 30.33
N HIS A 684 -1.01 -13.69 30.91
CA HIS A 684 0.19 -13.23 30.18
C HIS A 684 1.03 -14.42 29.72
N PHE A 685 1.28 -15.40 30.59
CA PHE A 685 2.00 -16.63 30.25
C PHE A 685 1.33 -17.41 29.11
N ILE A 686 -0.01 -17.51 29.11
CA ILE A 686 -0.75 -18.15 27.99
C ILE A 686 -0.47 -17.45 26.67
N THR A 687 -0.42 -16.11 26.65
CA THR A 687 -0.19 -15.36 25.41
C THR A 687 1.22 -15.59 24.86
N ILE A 688 2.23 -15.64 25.74
CA ILE A 688 3.61 -15.96 25.37
C ILE A 688 3.71 -17.39 24.85
N LEU A 689 3.15 -18.36 25.57
CA LEU A 689 3.20 -19.77 25.21
C LEU A 689 2.49 -20.02 23.87
N LYS A 690 1.32 -19.43 23.64
CA LYS A 690 0.62 -19.50 22.35
C LYS A 690 1.43 -18.88 21.21
N ARG A 691 2.16 -17.78 21.45
CA ARG A 691 2.99 -17.14 20.44
C ARG A 691 4.18 -18.02 20.04
N GLU A 692 4.86 -18.63 21.00
CA GLU A 692 5.99 -19.54 20.72
C GLU A 692 5.51 -20.83 20.05
N LEU A 693 4.39 -21.42 20.46
CA LEU A 693 3.82 -22.58 19.77
C LEU A 693 3.43 -22.25 18.32
N LYS A 694 2.75 -21.13 18.06
CA LYS A 694 2.45 -20.69 16.69
C LYS A 694 3.70 -20.46 15.85
N LYS A 695 4.77 -19.94 16.45
CA LYS A 695 6.05 -19.77 15.77
C LYS A 695 6.65 -21.12 15.35
N LYS A 696 6.54 -22.16 16.19
CA LYS A 696 6.92 -23.54 15.84
C LYS A 696 6.05 -24.11 14.72
N GLU A 697 4.74 -23.90 14.75
CA GLU A 697 3.84 -24.27 13.65
C GLU A 697 4.21 -23.55 12.34
N TYR A 698 4.56 -22.26 12.39
CA TYR A 698 5.02 -21.51 11.22
C TYR A 698 6.36 -22.02 10.67
N GLU A 699 7.29 -22.41 11.54
CA GLU A 699 8.53 -23.06 11.14
C GLU A 699 8.26 -24.39 10.43
N GLN A 700 7.35 -25.21 10.96
CA GLN A 700 6.94 -26.49 10.36
C GLN A 700 6.27 -26.30 9.00
N THR A 701 5.30 -25.39 8.90
CA THR A 701 4.64 -25.08 7.62
C THR A 701 5.62 -24.52 6.60
N LEU A 702 6.53 -23.64 7.02
CA LEU A 702 7.59 -23.12 6.15
C LEU A 702 8.44 -24.24 5.58
N LEU A 703 8.90 -25.19 6.41
CA LEU A 703 9.66 -26.36 5.96
C LEU A 703 8.88 -27.21 4.96
N ARG A 704 7.58 -27.44 5.21
CA ARG A 704 6.70 -28.20 4.30
C ARG A 704 6.58 -27.54 2.92
N PHE A 705 6.53 -26.21 2.87
CA PHE A 705 6.37 -25.47 1.61
C PHE A 705 7.69 -25.07 0.95
N LEU A 706 8.82 -25.12 1.66
CA LEU A 706 10.14 -24.73 1.18
C LEU A 706 10.55 -25.43 -0.14
N PRO A 707 10.32 -26.75 -0.33
CA PRO A 707 10.64 -27.43 -1.59
C PRO A 707 9.82 -26.92 -2.78
N LYS A 708 8.61 -26.41 -2.53
CA LYS A 708 7.71 -25.86 -3.55
C LYS A 708 8.04 -24.39 -3.90
N PHE A 709 8.83 -23.70 -3.07
CA PHE A 709 9.24 -22.32 -3.33
C PHE A 709 10.41 -22.26 -4.32
N ARG A 710 10.12 -21.85 -5.56
CA ARG A 710 11.16 -21.40 -6.50
C ARG A 710 11.45 -19.93 -6.23
N SER A 711 12.72 -19.56 -6.03
CA SER A 711 13.08 -18.14 -5.90
C SER A 711 12.69 -17.39 -7.18
N LEU A 712 11.83 -16.38 -7.05
CA LEU A 712 11.56 -15.41 -8.11
C LEU A 712 12.78 -14.49 -8.25
N SER A 713 13.90 -15.00 -8.76
CA SER A 713 15.01 -14.19 -9.26
C SER A 713 14.61 -13.54 -10.60
N VAL A 714 13.47 -12.85 -10.62
CA VAL A 714 12.92 -12.26 -11.84
C VAL A 714 13.68 -10.96 -12.12
N PRO A 715 14.43 -10.86 -13.22
CA PRO A 715 15.01 -9.59 -13.68
C PRO A 715 13.90 -8.59 -14.05
N LEU A 716 14.22 -7.30 -13.98
CA LEU A 716 13.26 -6.22 -14.16
C LEU A 716 12.50 -6.33 -15.50
N ASN A 717 13.16 -6.79 -16.57
CA ASN A 717 12.55 -7.02 -17.88
C ASN A 717 11.46 -8.10 -17.88
N GLN A 718 11.67 -9.19 -17.14
CA GLN A 718 10.65 -10.24 -17.02
C GLN A 718 9.46 -9.74 -16.20
N MET A 719 9.68 -8.89 -15.19
CA MET A 719 8.57 -8.23 -14.46
C MET A 719 7.75 -7.32 -15.38
N LEU A 720 8.41 -6.56 -16.28
CA LEU A 720 7.72 -5.74 -17.28
C LEU A 720 6.82 -6.60 -18.18
N ASN A 721 7.34 -7.74 -18.66
CA ASN A 721 6.60 -8.67 -19.51
C ASN A 721 5.40 -9.29 -18.78
N ILE A 722 5.58 -9.74 -17.53
CA ILE A 722 4.47 -10.33 -16.74
C ILE A 722 3.37 -9.30 -16.53
N VAL A 723 3.71 -8.08 -16.13
CA VAL A 723 2.71 -7.01 -15.97
C VAL A 723 2.03 -6.70 -17.30
N GLN A 724 2.75 -6.68 -18.40
CA GLN A 724 2.17 -6.47 -19.72
C GLN A 724 1.20 -7.60 -20.12
N ILE A 725 1.52 -8.85 -19.81
CA ILE A 725 0.63 -10.01 -20.03
C ILE A 725 -0.62 -9.89 -19.16
N LEU A 726 -0.48 -9.58 -17.87
CA LEU A 726 -1.61 -9.40 -16.95
C LEU A 726 -2.53 -8.25 -17.39
N MET A 727 -1.94 -7.13 -17.83
CA MET A 727 -2.69 -6.01 -18.39
C MET A 727 -3.48 -6.45 -19.62
N LYS A 728 -2.85 -7.14 -20.57
CA LYS A 728 -3.48 -7.58 -21.81
C LYS A 728 -4.57 -8.64 -21.58
N ARG A 729 -4.36 -9.57 -20.65
CA ARG A 729 -5.24 -10.74 -20.44
C ARG A 729 -6.42 -10.45 -19.53
N PHE A 730 -6.26 -9.62 -18.49
CA PHE A 730 -7.29 -9.44 -17.47
C PHE A 730 -7.83 -8.01 -17.40
N VAL A 731 -6.97 -7.00 -17.56
CA VAL A 731 -7.36 -5.60 -17.33
C VAL A 731 -7.99 -5.00 -18.58
N ASP A 732 -7.31 -5.09 -19.72
CA ASP A 732 -7.74 -4.46 -20.97
C ASP A 732 -9.10 -5.01 -21.47
N PRO A 733 -9.44 -6.31 -21.37
CA PRO A 733 -10.75 -6.83 -21.77
C PRO A 733 -11.90 -6.37 -20.87
N LYS A 734 -11.65 -6.21 -19.56
CA LYS A 734 -12.65 -5.72 -18.59
C LYS A 734 -12.84 -4.20 -18.65
N MET A 735 -11.94 -3.48 -19.32
CA MET A 735 -12.12 -2.05 -19.59
C MET A 735 -13.09 -1.88 -20.77
N LEU A 736 -14.40 -1.90 -20.50
CA LEU A 736 -15.43 -1.58 -21.49
C LEU A 736 -15.45 -0.07 -21.83
N TYR A 737 -15.73 0.25 -23.10
CA TYR A 737 -15.63 1.60 -23.66
C TYR A 737 -17.00 2.10 -24.14
N PRO A 738 -17.75 2.88 -23.35
CA PRO A 738 -19.06 3.36 -23.76
C PRO A 738 -18.94 4.62 -24.63
N MET A 739 -18.08 4.62 -25.64
CA MET A 739 -17.92 5.77 -26.55
C MET A 739 -19.18 6.02 -27.37
N GLU A 740 -19.97 4.97 -27.60
CA GLU A 740 -21.25 5.04 -28.29
C GLU A 740 -22.36 5.57 -27.38
N LYS A 741 -22.30 5.29 -26.07
CA LYS A 741 -23.27 5.81 -25.09
C LYS A 741 -23.25 7.33 -24.99
N ILE A 742 -22.13 7.99 -25.32
CA ILE A 742 -22.02 9.46 -25.34
C ILE A 742 -23.06 10.07 -26.31
N TYR A 743 -23.30 9.41 -27.44
CA TYR A 743 -24.34 9.85 -28.36
C TYR A 743 -25.72 9.65 -27.77
N ASP A 744 -25.97 8.47 -27.19
CA ASP A 744 -27.28 8.07 -26.68
C ASP A 744 -27.68 8.92 -25.46
N GLU A 745 -26.74 9.23 -24.56
CA GLU A 745 -26.94 10.13 -23.42
C GLU A 745 -27.38 11.53 -23.87
N LYS A 746 -26.74 12.08 -24.92
CA LYS A 746 -27.11 13.40 -25.47
C LYS A 746 -28.45 13.42 -26.20
N LEU A 747 -28.92 12.26 -26.64
CA LEU A 747 -30.13 12.13 -27.44
C LEU A 747 -31.30 11.53 -26.66
N LYS A 748 -31.12 11.28 -25.36
CA LYS A 748 -32.09 10.58 -24.49
C LYS A 748 -33.48 11.22 -24.50
N TYR A 749 -33.54 12.54 -24.52
CA TYR A 749 -34.79 13.32 -24.48
C TYR A 749 -35.39 13.60 -25.87
N GLN A 750 -34.79 13.08 -26.95
CA GLN A 750 -35.27 13.30 -28.31
C GLN A 750 -36.07 12.11 -28.84
N PRO A 751 -37.08 12.32 -29.71
CA PRO A 751 -37.79 11.24 -30.38
C PRO A 751 -36.86 10.26 -31.10
N LYS A 752 -37.16 8.95 -31.08
CA LYS A 752 -36.31 7.87 -31.64
C LYS A 752 -35.92 8.10 -33.11
N LYS A 753 -36.83 8.64 -33.93
CA LYS A 753 -36.56 8.96 -35.34
C LYS A 753 -35.56 10.12 -35.48
N ILE A 754 -35.71 11.17 -34.68
CA ILE A 754 -34.82 12.34 -34.70
C ILE A 754 -33.44 11.99 -34.13
N SER A 755 -33.39 11.25 -33.03
CA SER A 755 -32.15 10.83 -32.39
C SER A 755 -31.30 9.97 -33.32
N THR A 756 -31.88 9.01 -34.02
CA THR A 756 -31.15 8.16 -34.99
C THR A 756 -30.55 8.97 -36.14
N ILE A 757 -31.29 9.91 -36.73
CA ILE A 757 -30.79 10.80 -37.80
C ILE A 757 -29.64 11.67 -37.28
N LYS A 758 -29.80 12.28 -36.10
CA LYS A 758 -28.79 13.14 -35.49
C LYS A 758 -27.54 12.37 -35.07
N LYS A 759 -27.69 11.15 -34.55
CA LYS A 759 -26.59 10.22 -34.25
C LYS A 759 -25.80 9.88 -35.50
N LYS A 760 -26.47 9.50 -36.59
CA LYS A 760 -25.82 9.23 -37.90
C LYS A 760 -25.08 10.47 -38.42
N LYS A 761 -25.70 11.66 -38.34
CA LYS A 761 -25.06 12.93 -38.72
C LYS A 761 -23.79 13.19 -37.91
N TRP A 762 -23.84 13.07 -36.59
CA TRP A 762 -22.68 13.26 -35.72
C TRP A 762 -21.57 12.23 -35.95
N GLN A 763 -21.91 10.94 -36.15
CA GLN A 763 -20.94 9.90 -36.50
C GLN A 763 -20.26 10.20 -37.84
N ARG A 764 -21.01 10.69 -38.84
CA ARG A 764 -20.47 11.12 -40.13
C ARG A 764 -19.51 12.30 -39.97
N LEU A 765 -19.88 13.31 -39.20
CA LEU A 765 -19.02 14.46 -38.89
C LEU A 765 -17.74 14.05 -38.15
N GLU A 766 -17.84 13.17 -37.15
CA GLU A 766 -16.66 12.64 -36.45
C GLU A 766 -15.74 11.88 -37.41
N LYS A 767 -16.30 11.00 -38.24
CA LYS A 767 -15.54 10.19 -39.20
C LYS A 767 -14.71 11.03 -40.16
N TYR A 768 -15.23 12.18 -40.62
CA TYR A 768 -14.53 13.05 -41.58
C TYR A 768 -13.70 14.14 -40.93
N PHE A 769 -14.18 14.75 -39.84
CA PHE A 769 -13.55 15.94 -39.26
C PHE A 769 -12.83 15.70 -37.94
N GLY A 770 -12.98 14.53 -37.31
CA GLY A 770 -12.37 14.24 -36.01
C GLY A 770 -10.85 14.41 -35.97
N GLY A 771 -10.16 14.08 -37.07
CA GLY A 771 -8.70 14.22 -37.17
C GLY A 771 -8.18 15.66 -37.39
N ILE A 772 -9.07 16.57 -37.82
CA ILE A 772 -8.77 18.00 -38.03
C ILE A 772 -9.50 18.91 -37.04
N ALA A 773 -10.30 18.38 -36.12
CA ALA A 773 -11.11 19.19 -35.20
C ALA A 773 -10.27 20.19 -34.38
N ASN A 774 -9.05 19.81 -34.00
CA ASN A 774 -8.13 20.68 -33.27
C ASN A 774 -7.53 21.82 -34.13
N MET A 775 -7.69 21.77 -35.46
CA MET A 775 -7.32 22.88 -36.36
C MET A 775 -8.26 24.08 -36.23
N ALA A 776 -9.45 23.93 -35.64
CA ALA A 776 -10.38 25.05 -35.41
C ALA A 776 -9.75 26.20 -34.60
N LYS A 777 -8.71 25.91 -33.81
CA LYS A 777 -7.94 26.91 -33.03
C LYS A 777 -6.92 27.69 -33.87
N ILE A 778 -6.71 27.30 -35.13
CA ILE A 778 -5.71 27.90 -36.02
C ILE A 778 -6.41 28.94 -36.90
N ASN A 779 -5.86 30.16 -36.91
CA ASN A 779 -6.35 31.23 -37.78
C ASN A 779 -6.02 30.94 -39.26
N THR A 780 -6.84 31.40 -40.20
CA THR A 780 -6.71 31.12 -41.65
C THR A 780 -5.35 31.54 -42.21
N LYS A 781 -4.83 32.70 -41.79
CA LYS A 781 -3.49 33.19 -42.16
C LYS A 781 -2.34 32.27 -41.73
N LYS A 782 -2.54 31.43 -40.70
CA LYS A 782 -1.55 30.44 -40.22
C LYS A 782 -1.66 29.10 -40.94
N MET A 783 -2.65 28.90 -41.81
CA MET A 783 -2.88 27.61 -42.47
C MET A 783 -1.85 27.30 -43.56
N SER A 784 -1.37 28.31 -44.30
CA SER A 784 -0.26 28.19 -45.26
C SER A 784 1.06 27.79 -44.59
N ASN A 785 1.19 28.01 -43.27
CA ASN A 785 2.34 27.56 -42.49
C ASN A 785 2.33 26.06 -42.19
N ASN A 786 1.26 25.33 -42.52
CA ASN A 786 1.21 23.88 -42.37
C ASN A 786 2.10 23.15 -43.39
N VAL A 787 2.37 21.88 -43.10
CA VAL A 787 3.06 20.97 -44.00
C VAL A 787 2.22 19.72 -44.18
N ALA A 788 1.90 19.38 -45.43
CA ALA A 788 1.11 18.19 -45.75
C ALA A 788 2.02 16.97 -45.99
N ILE A 789 1.66 15.84 -45.41
CA ILE A 789 2.26 14.53 -45.67
C ILE A 789 1.16 13.65 -46.25
N ILE A 790 1.25 13.33 -47.53
CA ILE A 790 0.20 12.67 -48.30
C ILE A 790 0.67 11.27 -48.72
N ILE A 791 -0.23 10.30 -48.67
CA ILE A 791 -0.03 8.91 -49.12
C ILE A 791 -1.24 8.51 -49.97
N GLY A 792 -1.00 7.99 -51.18
CA GLY A 792 -2.05 7.69 -52.14
C GLY A 792 -2.38 8.89 -53.01
N GLN A 793 -1.48 9.27 -53.93
CA GLN A 793 -1.65 10.46 -54.75
C GLN A 793 -2.93 10.43 -55.61
N GLN A 794 -3.32 9.26 -56.11
CA GLN A 794 -4.47 9.11 -57.00
C GLN A 794 -5.79 9.38 -56.25
N GLU A 795 -5.94 8.84 -55.04
CA GLU A 795 -7.13 9.05 -54.21
C GLU A 795 -7.18 10.44 -53.59
N GLU A 796 -6.01 11.06 -53.32
CA GLU A 796 -5.89 12.35 -52.63
C GLU A 796 -5.58 13.53 -53.57
N ILE A 797 -5.94 13.44 -54.84
CA ILE A 797 -5.59 14.48 -55.83
C ILE A 797 -6.19 15.85 -55.45
N ASN A 798 -7.41 15.85 -54.92
CA ASN A 798 -8.09 17.06 -54.44
C ASN A 798 -7.33 17.69 -53.27
N ALA A 799 -6.81 16.88 -52.35
CA ALA A 799 -5.99 17.35 -51.24
C ALA A 799 -4.71 18.03 -51.73
N ILE A 800 -4.08 17.46 -52.75
CA ILE A 800 -2.86 18.00 -53.38
C ILE A 800 -3.16 19.34 -54.03
N HIS A 801 -4.23 19.43 -54.82
CA HIS A 801 -4.62 20.68 -55.49
C HIS A 801 -4.97 21.77 -54.48
N GLU A 802 -5.75 21.47 -53.44
CA GLU A 802 -6.08 22.44 -52.39
C GLU A 802 -4.84 22.89 -51.60
N CYS A 803 -3.95 21.96 -51.24
CA CYS A 803 -2.69 22.29 -50.56
C CYS A 803 -1.81 23.20 -51.43
N SER A 804 -1.73 22.93 -52.75
CA SER A 804 -0.97 23.75 -53.69
C SER A 804 -1.56 25.15 -53.81
N LYS A 805 -2.89 25.29 -53.92
CA LYS A 805 -3.57 26.59 -53.98
C LYS A 805 -3.31 27.44 -52.74
N LEU A 806 -3.17 26.81 -51.57
CA LEU A 806 -2.91 27.47 -50.29
C LEU A 806 -1.41 27.63 -49.95
N GLY A 807 -0.51 27.24 -50.85
CA GLY A 807 0.94 27.31 -50.64
C GLY A 807 1.48 26.36 -49.54
N ILE A 808 0.71 25.33 -49.18
CA ILE A 808 1.11 24.33 -48.19
C ILE A 808 2.15 23.39 -48.81
N LYS A 809 3.28 23.20 -48.15
CA LYS A 809 4.35 22.33 -48.67
C LYS A 809 3.96 20.86 -48.59
N ILE A 810 4.11 20.13 -49.70
CA ILE A 810 3.62 18.76 -49.87
C ILE A 810 4.77 17.75 -49.88
N PHE A 811 4.71 16.81 -48.93
CA PHE A 811 5.53 15.61 -48.90
C PHE A 811 4.67 14.43 -49.33
N ASN A 812 4.98 13.80 -50.45
CA ASN A 812 4.13 12.74 -51.00
C ASN A 812 4.89 11.44 -51.17
N VAL A 813 4.26 10.32 -50.78
CA VAL A 813 4.72 8.98 -51.15
C VAL A 813 4.10 8.65 -52.51
N VAL A 814 4.96 8.42 -53.50
CA VAL A 814 4.59 8.34 -54.91
C VAL A 814 4.94 6.95 -55.42
N ASP A 815 3.93 6.21 -55.91
CA ASP A 815 4.12 4.92 -56.59
C ASP A 815 4.33 5.13 -58.10
N THR A 816 4.51 4.07 -58.87
CA THR A 816 4.89 4.12 -60.29
C THR A 816 3.80 4.71 -61.19
N ASN A 817 2.54 4.69 -60.77
CA ASN A 817 1.37 5.26 -61.43
C ASN A 817 1.10 6.74 -61.08
N CYS A 818 1.96 7.35 -60.26
CA CYS A 818 1.78 8.69 -59.73
C CYS A 818 2.66 9.72 -60.51
N ASN A 819 2.23 10.99 -60.57
CA ASN A 819 3.00 12.09 -61.14
C ASN A 819 3.90 12.76 -60.06
N PRO A 820 5.23 12.59 -60.12
CA PRO A 820 6.14 13.15 -59.12
C PRO A 820 6.22 14.69 -59.14
N ARG A 821 5.75 15.38 -60.18
CA ARG A 821 5.80 16.86 -60.24
C ARG A 821 4.80 17.56 -59.33
N LEU A 822 3.74 16.86 -58.89
CA LEU A 822 2.68 17.45 -58.06
C LEU A 822 3.06 17.58 -56.57
N ALA A 823 4.29 17.22 -56.17
CA ALA A 823 4.74 17.32 -54.77
C ALA A 823 6.11 17.99 -54.68
N ASP A 824 6.31 18.87 -53.69
CA ASP A 824 7.61 19.51 -53.44
C ASP A 824 8.68 18.49 -53.01
N HIS A 825 8.27 17.47 -52.27
CA HIS A 825 9.15 16.45 -51.73
C HIS A 825 8.59 15.05 -51.99
N VAL A 826 9.09 14.43 -53.04
CA VAL A 826 8.70 13.09 -53.49
C VAL A 826 9.46 12.01 -52.72
N ILE A 827 8.76 10.94 -52.34
CA ILE A 827 9.35 9.71 -51.81
C ILE A 827 8.86 8.55 -52.68
N PRO A 828 9.66 8.08 -53.65
CA PRO A 828 9.23 7.02 -54.55
C PRO A 828 9.21 5.70 -53.77
N ALA A 829 8.04 5.12 -53.54
CA ALA A 829 7.89 3.86 -52.83
C ALA A 829 6.49 3.28 -53.03
N ASN A 830 6.38 1.96 -52.81
CA ASN A 830 5.09 1.28 -52.79
C ASN A 830 4.14 1.88 -51.74
N ASP A 831 2.97 2.36 -52.16
CA ASP A 831 1.95 2.94 -51.27
C ASP A 831 0.75 2.01 -51.01
N ASP A 832 0.69 0.85 -51.66
CA ASP A 832 -0.34 -0.17 -51.42
C ASP A 832 0.01 -1.11 -50.25
N SER A 833 1.30 -1.25 -49.95
CA SER A 833 1.80 -2.12 -48.89
C SER A 833 1.75 -1.42 -47.55
N ARG A 834 0.94 -1.96 -46.62
CA ARG A 834 0.89 -1.53 -45.23
C ARG A 834 2.28 -1.56 -44.55
N LYS A 835 3.16 -2.52 -44.90
CA LYS A 835 4.53 -2.61 -44.35
C LYS A 835 5.41 -1.47 -44.87
N SER A 836 5.27 -1.12 -46.16
CA SER A 836 5.99 -0.01 -46.80
C SER A 836 5.62 1.34 -46.17
N ILE A 837 4.33 1.65 -46.14
CA ILE A 837 3.80 2.88 -45.52
C ILE A 837 4.23 2.99 -44.06
N LYS A 838 4.11 1.90 -43.29
CA LYS A 838 4.52 1.86 -41.89
C LYS A 838 6.00 2.17 -41.72
N TYR A 839 6.87 1.65 -42.58
CA TYR A 839 8.30 1.94 -42.52
C TYR A 839 8.60 3.43 -42.75
N ILE A 840 7.99 4.03 -43.78
CA ILE A 840 8.18 5.44 -44.14
C ILE A 840 7.65 6.35 -43.03
N LEU A 841 6.40 6.15 -42.60
CA LEU A 841 5.77 6.95 -41.55
C LEU A 841 6.51 6.83 -40.22
N ASN A 842 6.95 5.64 -39.82
CA ASN A 842 7.73 5.48 -38.58
C ASN A 842 9.06 6.23 -38.64
N LYS A 843 9.71 6.24 -39.81
CA LYS A 843 10.96 6.98 -40.00
C LYS A 843 10.71 8.48 -39.93
N MET A 844 9.67 9.01 -40.58
CA MET A 844 9.28 10.42 -40.43
C MET A 844 8.93 10.77 -38.98
N LEU A 845 8.07 9.98 -38.34
CA LEU A 845 7.61 10.17 -36.96
C LEU A 845 8.78 10.25 -35.98
N LYS A 846 9.77 9.35 -36.12
CA LYS A 846 10.96 9.35 -35.26
C LYS A 846 11.68 10.70 -35.31
N TYR A 847 11.91 11.24 -36.49
CA TYR A 847 12.64 12.50 -36.66
C TYR A 847 11.79 13.72 -36.30
N ILE A 848 10.48 13.68 -36.56
CA ILE A 848 9.56 14.73 -36.11
C ILE A 848 9.61 14.84 -34.59
N ARG A 849 9.50 13.72 -33.87
CA ARG A 849 9.55 13.70 -32.40
C ARG A 849 10.89 14.16 -31.84
N LEU A 850 12.00 13.70 -32.42
CA LEU A 850 13.34 14.16 -32.03
C LEU A 850 13.48 15.68 -32.21
N ALA A 851 13.01 16.22 -33.34
CA ALA A 851 13.03 17.66 -33.59
C ALA A 851 12.12 18.45 -32.63
N GLN A 852 10.97 17.90 -32.24
CA GLN A 852 10.09 18.51 -31.23
C GLN A 852 10.77 18.57 -29.85
N GLU A 853 11.46 17.52 -29.45
CA GLU A 853 12.22 17.49 -28.19
C GLU A 853 13.36 18.49 -28.19
N ILE A 854 14.10 18.60 -29.31
CA ILE A 854 15.16 19.60 -29.48
C ILE A 854 14.57 21.01 -29.39
N ARG A 855 13.48 21.29 -30.11
CA ARG A 855 12.80 22.59 -30.07
C ARG A 855 12.40 22.97 -28.64
N LYS A 856 11.82 22.04 -27.87
CA LYS A 856 11.46 22.28 -26.46
C LYS A 856 12.66 22.66 -25.61
N LYS A 857 13.79 21.94 -25.76
CA LYS A 857 15.03 22.27 -25.04
C LYS A 857 15.54 23.66 -25.39
N VAL A 858 15.50 24.03 -26.67
CA VAL A 858 15.92 25.37 -27.14
C VAL A 858 15.02 26.46 -26.56
N ILE A 859 13.71 26.28 -26.57
CA ILE A 859 12.76 27.24 -25.99
C ILE A 859 12.99 27.40 -24.49
N ASN A 860 13.08 26.28 -23.74
CA ASN A 860 13.33 26.33 -22.30
C ASN A 860 14.66 27.01 -21.97
N HIS A 861 15.70 26.81 -22.78
CA HIS A 861 16.98 27.47 -22.58
C HIS A 861 16.89 28.99 -22.84
N LYS A 862 16.18 29.42 -23.90
CA LYS A 862 15.92 30.83 -24.15
C LYS A 862 15.14 31.49 -23.01
N ASN A 863 14.08 30.85 -22.54
CA ASN A 863 13.27 31.37 -21.43
C ASN A 863 14.12 31.55 -20.17
N ARG A 864 15.00 30.59 -19.84
CA ARG A 864 15.94 30.72 -18.72
C ARG A 864 16.93 31.87 -18.87
N ILE A 865 17.33 32.21 -20.10
CA ILE A 865 18.22 33.35 -20.35
C ILE A 865 17.44 34.65 -20.13
N ILE A 866 16.21 34.75 -20.65
CA ILE A 866 15.34 35.91 -20.47
C ILE A 866 15.00 36.11 -18.98
N GLU A 867 14.65 35.05 -18.25
CA GLU A 867 14.41 35.10 -16.79
C GLU A 867 15.64 35.61 -16.03
N LYS A 868 16.85 35.24 -16.44
CA LYS A 868 18.09 35.76 -15.83
C LYS A 868 18.37 37.22 -16.19
N GLN A 869 17.95 37.67 -17.37
CA GLN A 869 18.11 39.06 -17.81
C GLN A 869 17.06 40.00 -17.22
N ASN A 870 15.90 39.49 -16.80
CA ASN A 870 14.87 40.28 -16.15
C ASN A 870 15.03 40.31 -14.62
N ASN A 871 15.79 39.38 -14.03
CA ASN A 871 16.08 39.34 -12.60
C ASN A 871 17.40 40.03 -12.23
N ASN A 872 18.21 40.39 -13.23
CA ASN A 872 19.36 41.28 -13.11
C ASN A 872 18.94 42.64 -13.65
#